data_AF-A0A3S0UEN1-F1
#
_entry.id   AF-A0A3S0UEN1-F1
#
_cell.length_a   1.000
_cell.length_b   1.000
_cell.length_c   1.000
_cell.angle_alpha   90.00
_cell.angle_beta   90.00
_cell.angle_gamma   90.00
#
_symmetry.space_group_name_H-M   'P 1'
#
loop_
_entity.id
_entity.type
_entity.pdbx_description
1 polymer ?
#
loop_
_entity_poly.entity_id
_entity_poly.type
_entity_poly.pdbx_seq_one_letter_code
_entity_poly.pdbx_strand_id
1 'polypeptide(L)'
;MISAVTQSSYGPAPVSPGHSARQHRRHTPAGADDGAGPFPPNDVVAAVTAPAPHPGLKWHGRSHLRIGCTVPSPAATERPTAAKPRRGRSWHRTAGKPVRWWLVALVVVIGVHRWIPETRWLMVHMVTLGLITTSIMVWSQHFTEALLHHKLPDTDRPRQIVRIYGVTAGTVLLIAGMLGGWWWLTVVAATVIGAMLTWHGLALLRQLREALPARFGITVRWYATASFFLPVGAIFGAILARDLPAEWHARLLLAHQAVNVLGFVGLTVSATLLTLWPTILRTRMRDDAVRLSRIALPLMAAGSLLSALFALTGHPVLTAAGLALYTVGAALVGVLMLRTARRRRPEGYMGWSLASGVAWLVVTSALAAWLVATRGLETSVAQTLTVPFVAGFLVQTLFGAMSYILPSTMGGGPATVRASLAAMNRAGVYRATVANLCIALFALPAGVLPSWVRALVSIVGAVVLAAFIPLMISSAKVSVAARRRMVAERAARASSSDDDAAPHAAASPSRPGQAGSVPTPSSSGEAVPANAGHGGSSSRTVTTRGDVEGSTMGQGVASSVPAGHGGGSSRGASTQREGDGSARRQSAASSSAGGVSPLTQLLAGVLTVVLAVAAGIAIAPQSAGFSLSGGGGSAAEGTGETTEVTMHAREDMRFDPSEIRVPRGNRLVITLVNEDPSMVHDLVFANGATSGRLDPGATATVDVGVVTDPLDGWCSVIGHRSMGMTVNVVPVDENGQAVSGDGTHDHSSAAGGAAGSGTAAGSEADPAQSADLNAAPGKGFTTRSPVLEPASEETVHRVTLDVQEVAREVAPGVTMDAWTYNGQYMGPTLRGKVGDTFEVTLENHGSMGHSVDFHAGDVSPDEPMRTIAPGESLVYRFKAQRSGIWLYHCSSMPMSTHVAAGMFGAVVIDPPDLPAVDREYLLVQNETYLSAPDENQPDVPEGAGAVVDPEKIKTGQPTFTMFNGHATQYMHAPLTARPDERVRIWVLAAGPSMGLSFHVVGGQFDTVYKEGAYQLTPSATNNPGGTGGAQALDLASAQGGFVELSFPEAGTYTFVNHSFAEAERGAKGLIRVAG
;
A
#
# COMPACT_ATOMS: atom_id res chain seq x y z
N MET A 1 2.30 -57.55 27.62
CA MET A 1 1.93 -58.77 26.88
C MET A 1 0.61 -58.52 26.15
N ILE A 2 0.43 -59.06 24.93
CA ILE A 2 -0.87 -59.39 24.29
C ILE A 2 -1.85 -58.19 24.11
N SER A 3 -1.96 -57.56 22.93
CA SER A 3 -2.79 -57.95 21.76
C SER A 3 -4.31 -57.92 22.07
N ALA A 4 -5.22 -57.14 21.45
CA ALA A 4 -5.49 -56.72 20.06
C ALA A 4 -6.67 -57.51 19.40
N VAL A 5 -7.16 -57.03 18.24
CA VAL A 5 -7.97 -57.74 17.19
C VAL A 5 -9.53 -57.68 17.25
N THR A 6 -10.07 -56.76 16.43
CA THR A 6 -11.22 -56.81 15.45
C THR A 6 -12.70 -57.14 15.80
N GLN A 7 -13.58 -56.26 15.27
CA GLN A 7 -14.75 -56.49 14.37
C GLN A 7 -15.62 -57.76 14.47
N SER A 8 -16.96 -57.61 14.45
CA SER A 8 -17.80 -57.80 13.23
C SER A 8 -19.31 -57.52 13.50
N SER A 9 -20.16 -57.57 12.45
CA SER A 9 -21.58 -57.20 12.42
C SER A 9 -22.55 -58.40 12.30
N TYR A 10 -23.86 -58.20 12.56
CA TYR A 10 -25.02 -58.51 11.68
C TYR A 10 -26.39 -58.23 12.37
N GLY A 11 -27.48 -58.10 11.59
CA GLY A 11 -28.90 -57.98 12.06
C GLY A 11 -29.63 -59.34 12.17
N PRO A 12 -30.99 -59.44 12.26
CA PRO A 12 -32.01 -58.55 11.65
C PRO A 12 -33.29 -58.28 12.51
N ALA A 13 -34.39 -57.85 11.86
CA ALA A 13 -35.77 -57.60 12.39
C ALA A 13 -36.72 -58.82 12.12
N PRO A 14 -38.09 -58.81 12.12
CA PRO A 14 -39.10 -57.70 12.14
C PRO A 14 -40.47 -57.97 12.88
N VAL A 15 -41.51 -57.16 12.54
CA VAL A 15 -42.99 -57.37 12.61
C VAL A 15 -43.79 -56.71 13.78
N SER A 16 -45.03 -56.26 13.47
CA SER A 16 -46.02 -55.57 14.33
C SER A 16 -47.45 -56.12 14.11
N PRO A 17 -48.45 -55.69 14.91
CA PRO A 17 -49.54 -54.81 14.40
C PRO A 17 -49.76 -53.58 15.34
N GLY A 18 -50.49 -52.51 15.04
CA GLY A 18 -51.70 -52.31 14.20
C GLY A 18 -52.95 -52.19 15.10
N HIS A 19 -53.97 -51.34 14.91
CA HIS A 19 -54.39 -50.37 13.87
C HIS A 19 -55.54 -49.50 14.49
N SER A 20 -56.00 -48.30 14.07
CA SER A 20 -55.58 -47.24 13.12
C SER A 20 -56.60 -46.04 13.18
N ALA A 21 -56.59 -45.15 12.17
CA ALA A 21 -57.72 -44.31 11.65
C ALA A 21 -57.92 -42.87 12.20
N ARG A 22 -58.40 -41.87 11.43
CA ARG A 22 -58.58 -41.58 9.96
C ARG A 22 -58.74 -40.04 9.84
N GLN A 23 -58.31 -39.23 8.86
CA GLN A 23 -58.04 -39.30 7.40
C GLN A 23 -59.15 -38.69 6.50
N HIS A 24 -58.83 -37.57 5.82
CA HIS A 24 -59.37 -37.07 4.54
C HIS A 24 -58.61 -35.77 4.15
N ARG A 25 -58.06 -35.47 2.95
CA ARG A 25 -57.88 -36.12 1.63
C ARG A 25 -59.03 -36.07 0.61
N ARG A 26 -58.90 -35.28 -0.48
CA ARG A 26 -59.38 -35.62 -1.86
C ARG A 26 -58.75 -34.74 -2.99
N HIS A 27 -58.70 -35.33 -4.18
CA HIS A 27 -58.33 -34.80 -5.52
C HIS A 27 -59.47 -35.17 -6.51
N THR A 28 -59.53 -34.52 -7.68
CA THR A 28 -60.18 -35.01 -8.92
C THR A 28 -59.86 -34.07 -10.11
N PRO A 29 -59.98 -34.47 -11.39
CA PRO A 29 -59.74 -35.79 -12.00
C PRO A 29 -58.90 -35.66 -13.33
N ALA A 30 -58.91 -36.67 -14.21
CA ALA A 30 -58.26 -36.65 -15.54
C ALA A 30 -59.00 -37.55 -16.57
N GLY A 31 -58.65 -37.46 -17.87
CA GLY A 31 -59.03 -38.44 -18.90
C GLY A 31 -58.76 -38.02 -20.37
N ALA A 32 -58.31 -38.99 -21.18
CA ALA A 32 -58.52 -39.22 -22.64
C ALA A 32 -58.17 -38.12 -23.70
N ASP A 33 -57.68 -38.43 -24.92
CA ASP A 33 -57.15 -39.66 -25.57
C ASP A 33 -56.30 -39.26 -26.81
N ASP A 34 -55.51 -40.19 -27.37
CA ASP A 34 -54.85 -40.24 -28.72
C ASP A 34 -53.96 -39.05 -29.23
N GLY A 35 -52.93 -39.26 -30.09
CA GLY A 35 -52.32 -40.47 -30.64
C GLY A 35 -51.21 -40.16 -31.69
N ALA A 36 -50.32 -41.14 -31.96
CA ALA A 36 -49.28 -41.19 -33.01
C ALA A 36 -48.04 -40.24 -32.97
N GLY A 37 -46.91 -40.75 -33.51
CA GLY A 37 -45.68 -40.03 -33.89
C GLY A 37 -45.18 -40.53 -35.28
N PRO A 38 -43.89 -40.43 -35.70
CA PRO A 38 -42.69 -39.96 -34.99
C PRO A 38 -41.74 -39.00 -35.83
N PHE A 39 -40.55 -38.74 -35.28
CA PHE A 39 -39.23 -38.29 -35.84
C PHE A 39 -38.88 -38.46 -37.37
N PRO A 40 -37.77 -37.87 -37.93
CA PRO A 40 -36.82 -36.85 -37.43
C PRO A 40 -36.53 -35.61 -38.39
N PRO A 41 -35.33 -35.28 -38.97
CA PRO A 41 -34.65 -34.00 -38.63
C PRO A 41 -33.98 -33.16 -39.79
N ASN A 42 -33.31 -32.04 -39.43
CA ASN A 42 -32.25 -31.30 -40.19
C ASN A 42 -32.65 -30.64 -41.55
N ASP A 43 -31.94 -29.67 -42.20
CA ASP A 43 -30.77 -28.81 -41.88
C ASP A 43 -30.65 -27.54 -42.80
N VAL A 44 -29.80 -26.56 -42.42
CA VAL A 44 -28.88 -25.72 -43.29
C VAL A 44 -29.38 -24.69 -44.37
N VAL A 45 -29.25 -23.38 -44.03
CA VAL A 45 -28.52 -22.25 -44.75
C VAL A 45 -29.04 -21.47 -46.02
N ALA A 46 -28.80 -20.13 -46.01
CA ALA A 46 -28.64 -19.12 -47.12
C ALA A 46 -29.86 -18.59 -47.93
N ALA A 47 -29.84 -17.41 -48.62
CA ALA A 47 -29.13 -16.10 -48.44
C ALA A 47 -29.61 -14.99 -49.46
N VAL A 48 -29.62 -13.69 -49.05
CA VAL A 48 -29.36 -12.41 -49.84
C VAL A 48 -30.26 -12.09 -51.09
N THR A 49 -30.90 -10.91 -51.31
CA THR A 49 -30.39 -9.53 -51.69
C THR A 49 -31.53 -8.46 -51.70
N ALA A 50 -31.27 -7.17 -52.06
CA ALA A 50 -32.23 -6.04 -52.28
C ALA A 50 -32.01 -5.38 -53.69
N PRO A 51 -32.79 -4.37 -54.23
CA PRO A 51 -32.92 -2.95 -53.75
C PRO A 51 -34.28 -2.20 -54.08
N ALA A 52 -34.31 -0.84 -54.18
CA ALA A 52 -35.48 0.08 -54.36
C ALA A 52 -35.39 1.00 -55.64
N PRO A 53 -36.30 1.98 -55.99
CA PRO A 53 -36.54 3.30 -55.30
C PRO A 53 -37.92 4.06 -55.49
N HIS A 54 -37.97 5.37 -55.09
CA HIS A 54 -38.99 6.48 -55.02
C HIS A 54 -39.92 6.84 -56.24
N PRO A 55 -40.84 7.88 -56.25
CA PRO A 55 -41.21 9.02 -55.32
C PRO A 55 -42.76 9.22 -55.07
N GLY A 56 -43.41 10.33 -54.62
CA GLY A 56 -43.04 11.55 -53.82
C GLY A 56 -43.66 12.93 -54.24
N LEU A 57 -44.63 13.55 -53.50
CA LEU A 57 -45.13 14.97 -53.70
C LEU A 57 -45.81 15.64 -52.43
N LYS A 58 -46.30 16.91 -52.51
CA LYS A 58 -46.90 17.75 -51.40
C LYS A 58 -48.01 18.74 -51.87
N TRP A 59 -48.83 19.31 -50.94
CA TRP A 59 -49.35 20.72 -50.95
C TRP A 59 -49.96 21.17 -49.57
N HIS A 60 -50.70 22.29 -49.46
CA HIS A 60 -51.10 22.99 -48.21
C HIS A 60 -52.57 23.51 -48.19
N GLY A 61 -53.15 23.74 -46.99
CA GLY A 61 -54.45 24.45 -46.79
C GLY A 61 -54.89 24.63 -45.32
N ARG A 62 -55.81 25.57 -45.03
CA ARG A 62 -56.53 25.83 -43.74
C ARG A 62 -58.07 25.81 -44.03
N SER A 63 -59.05 25.93 -43.12
CA SER A 63 -59.11 26.51 -41.76
C SER A 63 -60.36 26.07 -40.93
N HIS A 64 -60.30 26.24 -39.60
CA HIS A 64 -61.36 26.50 -38.58
C HIS A 64 -62.79 25.89 -38.65
N LEU A 65 -63.21 25.27 -37.53
CA LEU A 65 -64.39 25.69 -36.73
C LEU A 65 -64.40 25.04 -35.31
N ARG A 66 -65.26 25.54 -34.41
CA ARG A 66 -65.50 25.07 -33.03
C ARG A 66 -66.98 25.31 -32.67
N ILE A 67 -67.57 24.41 -31.87
CA ILE A 67 -68.61 24.63 -30.82
C ILE A 67 -68.80 23.27 -30.10
N GLY A 68 -69.34 23.24 -28.88
CA GLY A 68 -69.61 21.98 -28.17
C GLY A 68 -70.57 22.13 -26.98
N CYS A 69 -71.07 21.00 -26.48
CA CYS A 69 -71.89 20.86 -25.26
C CYS A 69 -71.59 19.50 -24.59
N THR A 70 -72.14 19.26 -23.38
CA THR A 70 -71.49 18.45 -22.34
C THR A 70 -72.10 17.08 -22.02
N VAL A 71 -71.21 16.08 -21.95
CA VAL A 71 -71.10 14.96 -20.97
C VAL A 71 -72.37 14.45 -20.25
N PRO A 72 -72.62 13.13 -20.32
CA PRO A 72 -72.71 12.29 -19.10
C PRO A 72 -71.60 11.23 -19.02
N SER A 73 -71.37 10.67 -17.82
CA SER A 73 -70.17 9.87 -17.49
C SER A 73 -70.47 8.36 -17.30
N PRO A 74 -69.61 7.44 -17.80
CA PRO A 74 -69.68 6.01 -17.50
C PRO A 74 -68.78 5.61 -16.30
N ALA A 75 -69.14 4.52 -15.62
CA ALA A 75 -68.43 4.00 -14.45
C ALA A 75 -67.23 3.09 -14.78
N ALA A 76 -66.54 2.63 -13.74
CA ALA A 76 -65.22 1.99 -13.82
C ALA A 76 -65.16 0.70 -14.64
N THR A 77 -64.09 0.58 -15.43
CA THR A 77 -63.45 -0.69 -15.79
C THR A 77 -61.95 -0.55 -15.55
N GLU A 78 -61.39 -1.37 -14.65
CA GLU A 78 -59.96 -1.30 -14.34
C GLU A 78 -59.12 -1.81 -15.52
N ARG A 79 -58.22 -0.95 -16.03
CA ARG A 79 -57.13 -1.39 -16.91
C ARG A 79 -55.91 -1.68 -16.04
N PRO A 80 -55.18 -2.79 -16.27
CA PRO A 80 -53.97 -3.08 -15.52
C PRO A 80 -52.98 -1.92 -15.68
N THR A 81 -52.49 -1.38 -14.55
CA THR A 81 -51.69 -0.16 -14.56
C THR A 81 -50.35 -0.40 -15.24
N ALA A 82 -50.18 0.14 -16.46
CA ALA A 82 -48.93 0.10 -17.19
C ALA A 82 -47.80 0.71 -16.35
N ALA A 83 -46.90 -0.13 -15.84
CA ALA A 83 -45.87 0.27 -14.89
C ALA A 83 -44.99 1.37 -15.50
N LYS A 84 -44.91 2.53 -14.84
CA LYS A 84 -44.13 3.69 -15.31
C LYS A 84 -42.70 3.25 -15.66
N PRO A 85 -42.19 3.51 -16.88
CA PRO A 85 -40.88 3.02 -17.31
C PRO A 85 -39.80 3.53 -16.35
N ARG A 86 -39.05 2.60 -15.76
CA ARG A 86 -38.04 2.87 -14.72
C ARG A 86 -36.84 3.60 -15.32
N ARG A 87 -36.95 4.94 -15.43
CA ARG A 87 -35.91 5.89 -15.88
C ARG A 87 -34.49 5.35 -15.68
N GLY A 88 -33.74 5.18 -16.78
CA GLY A 88 -32.40 4.55 -16.85
C GLY A 88 -31.24 5.20 -16.06
N ARG A 89 -31.52 5.92 -14.97
CA ARG A 89 -30.53 6.35 -13.96
C ARG A 89 -30.13 5.22 -13.00
N SER A 90 -30.86 4.10 -12.99
CA SER A 90 -30.56 2.93 -12.15
C SER A 90 -29.26 2.23 -12.56
N TRP A 91 -29.10 1.94 -13.85
CA TRP A 91 -28.01 1.10 -14.36
C TRP A 91 -26.62 1.62 -13.97
N HIS A 92 -26.27 2.87 -14.32
CA HIS A 92 -24.97 3.47 -13.98
C HIS A 92 -24.64 3.40 -12.47
N ARG A 93 -25.62 3.60 -11.59
CA ARG A 93 -25.41 3.56 -10.12
C ARG A 93 -25.10 2.14 -9.61
N THR A 94 -25.67 1.13 -10.25
CA THR A 94 -25.44 -0.29 -9.93
C THR A 94 -24.15 -0.81 -10.56
N ALA A 95 -23.89 -0.49 -11.83
CA ALA A 95 -22.67 -0.85 -12.54
C ALA A 95 -21.42 -0.20 -11.94
N GLY A 96 -21.56 1.04 -11.43
CA GLY A 96 -20.52 1.74 -10.67
C GLY A 96 -20.50 1.44 -9.16
N LYS A 97 -20.95 0.27 -8.69
CA LYS A 97 -20.69 -0.19 -7.31
C LYS A 97 -19.27 -0.78 -7.16
N PRO A 98 -18.82 -1.76 -7.97
CA PRO A 98 -17.50 -2.39 -7.80
C PRO A 98 -16.33 -1.40 -7.79
N VAL A 99 -16.32 -0.43 -8.70
CA VAL A 99 -15.30 0.65 -8.76
C VAL A 99 -15.14 1.36 -7.40
N ARG A 100 -16.23 1.55 -6.64
CA ARG A 100 -16.18 2.19 -5.30
C ARG A 100 -15.77 1.21 -4.21
N TRP A 101 -16.14 -0.07 -4.32
CA TRP A 101 -15.65 -1.12 -3.41
C TRP A 101 -14.13 -1.29 -3.56
N TRP A 102 -13.60 -1.35 -4.78
CA TRP A 102 -12.16 -1.42 -5.04
C TRP A 102 -11.40 -0.18 -4.57
N LEU A 103 -11.97 1.04 -4.69
CA LEU A 103 -11.34 2.24 -4.12
C LEU A 103 -11.25 2.19 -2.58
N VAL A 104 -12.28 1.68 -1.89
CA VAL A 104 -12.25 1.53 -0.43
C VAL A 104 -11.30 0.41 -0.01
N ALA A 105 -11.40 -0.76 -0.65
CA ALA A 105 -10.52 -1.90 -0.38
C ALA A 105 -9.04 -1.56 -0.63
N LEU A 106 -8.71 -0.80 -1.68
CA LEU A 106 -7.35 -0.36 -1.95
C LEU A 106 -6.83 0.61 -0.87
N VAL A 107 -7.67 1.51 -0.33
CA VAL A 107 -7.27 2.37 0.80
C VAL A 107 -7.04 1.55 2.07
N VAL A 108 -7.89 0.55 2.36
CA VAL A 108 -7.67 -0.39 3.47
C VAL A 108 -6.36 -1.14 3.28
N VAL A 109 -6.15 -1.78 2.13
CA VAL A 109 -4.93 -2.56 1.83
C VAL A 109 -3.69 -1.69 1.87
N ILE A 110 -3.71 -0.44 1.39
CA ILE A 110 -2.58 0.49 1.57
C ILE A 110 -2.31 0.79 3.05
N GLY A 111 -3.34 0.86 3.90
CA GLY A 111 -3.18 0.97 5.35
C GLY A 111 -2.57 -0.27 6.00
N VAL A 112 -2.96 -1.47 5.55
CA VAL A 112 -2.53 -2.76 6.15
C VAL A 112 -1.44 -3.50 5.37
N HIS A 113 -0.80 -2.86 4.39
CA HIS A 113 0.08 -3.53 3.41
C HIS A 113 1.32 -4.23 4.02
N ARG A 114 1.73 -3.85 5.23
CA ARG A 114 2.87 -4.47 5.95
C ARG A 114 2.53 -5.85 6.54
N TRP A 115 1.25 -6.18 6.65
CA TRP A 115 0.75 -7.45 7.21
C TRP A 115 0.10 -8.36 6.14
N ILE A 116 0.27 -8.06 4.85
CA ILE A 116 -0.30 -8.87 3.75
C ILE A 116 0.84 -9.43 2.88
N PRO A 117 0.96 -10.77 2.74
CA PRO A 117 1.93 -11.38 1.83
C PRO A 117 1.61 -11.01 0.36
N GLU A 118 2.63 -11.02 -0.49
CA GLU A 118 2.50 -10.61 -1.90
C GLU A 118 1.86 -9.22 -2.12
N THR A 119 2.04 -8.31 -1.16
CA THR A 119 1.46 -6.95 -1.18
C THR A 119 1.73 -6.16 -2.47
N ARG A 120 2.89 -6.36 -3.12
CA ARG A 120 3.20 -5.73 -4.42
C ARG A 120 2.31 -6.29 -5.54
N TRP A 121 2.20 -7.61 -5.65
CA TRP A 121 1.29 -8.29 -6.58
C TRP A 121 -0.16 -7.88 -6.30
N LEU A 122 -0.58 -7.85 -5.04
CA LEU A 122 -1.95 -7.55 -4.63
C LEU A 122 -2.35 -6.12 -5.02
N MET A 123 -1.55 -5.11 -4.65
CA MET A 123 -1.85 -3.72 -5.00
C MET A 123 -1.91 -3.51 -6.52
N VAL A 124 -1.01 -4.16 -7.28
CA VAL A 124 -1.04 -4.10 -8.75
C VAL A 124 -2.34 -4.71 -9.29
N HIS A 125 -2.76 -5.90 -8.84
CA HIS A 125 -3.96 -6.57 -9.34
C HIS A 125 -5.27 -5.94 -8.85
N MET A 126 -5.31 -5.37 -7.64
CA MET A 126 -6.43 -4.55 -7.17
C MET A 126 -6.59 -3.27 -8.02
N VAL A 127 -5.50 -2.67 -8.49
CA VAL A 127 -5.55 -1.53 -9.41
C VAL A 127 -5.92 -1.96 -10.82
N THR A 128 -5.30 -2.98 -11.40
CA THR A 128 -5.51 -3.39 -12.80
C THR A 128 -6.83 -4.15 -13.02
N LEU A 129 -7.05 -5.26 -12.31
CA LEU A 129 -8.23 -6.12 -12.45
C LEU A 129 -9.41 -5.65 -11.61
N GLY A 130 -9.15 -5.09 -10.42
CA GLY A 130 -10.20 -4.52 -9.58
C GLY A 130 -10.71 -3.18 -10.13
N LEU A 131 -9.93 -2.12 -9.92
CA LEU A 131 -10.32 -0.74 -10.19
C LEU A 131 -10.44 -0.41 -11.69
N ILE A 132 -9.42 -0.74 -12.49
CA ILE A 132 -9.32 -0.31 -13.89
C ILE A 132 -10.17 -1.18 -14.81
N THR A 133 -10.10 -2.51 -14.73
CA THR A 133 -10.88 -3.41 -15.60
C THR A 133 -12.39 -3.22 -15.40
N THR A 134 -12.88 -3.11 -14.16
CA THR A 134 -14.31 -2.82 -13.94
C THR A 134 -14.71 -1.43 -14.46
N SER A 135 -13.84 -0.42 -14.32
CA SER A 135 -14.05 0.91 -14.92
C SER A 135 -14.10 0.85 -16.46
N ILE A 136 -13.21 0.06 -17.08
CA ILE A 136 -13.16 -0.16 -18.53
C ILE A 136 -14.47 -0.77 -19.04
N MET A 137 -15.00 -1.81 -18.38
CA MET A 137 -16.27 -2.43 -18.79
C MET A 137 -17.46 -1.48 -18.70
N VAL A 138 -17.52 -0.64 -17.66
CA VAL A 138 -18.57 0.38 -17.50
C VAL A 138 -18.47 1.46 -18.58
N TRP A 139 -17.28 2.01 -18.81
CA TRP A 139 -17.10 3.17 -19.68
C TRP A 139 -16.98 2.84 -21.16
N SER A 140 -16.37 1.72 -21.55
CA SER A 140 -16.35 1.27 -22.95
C SER A 140 -17.76 1.03 -23.49
N GLN A 141 -18.67 0.46 -22.69
CA GLN A 141 -20.08 0.33 -23.07
C GLN A 141 -20.75 1.71 -23.20
N HIS A 142 -20.56 2.60 -22.23
CA HIS A 142 -21.15 3.94 -22.26
C HIS A 142 -20.68 4.74 -23.50
N PHE A 143 -19.39 4.70 -23.81
CA PHE A 143 -18.84 5.33 -25.02
C PHE A 143 -19.32 4.64 -26.30
N THR A 144 -19.50 3.32 -26.30
CA THR A 144 -20.07 2.61 -27.46
C THR A 144 -21.50 3.07 -27.76
N GLU A 145 -22.36 3.15 -26.74
CA GLU A 145 -23.73 3.69 -26.91
C GLU A 145 -23.73 5.17 -27.32
N ALA A 146 -22.77 5.97 -26.82
CA ALA A 146 -22.66 7.39 -27.15
C ALA A 146 -22.13 7.64 -28.58
N LEU A 147 -21.20 6.82 -29.07
CA LEU A 147 -20.53 6.97 -30.37
C LEU A 147 -21.28 6.30 -31.52
N LEU A 148 -22.02 5.21 -31.26
CA LEU A 148 -22.90 4.56 -32.23
C LEU A 148 -24.32 5.16 -32.23
N HIS A 149 -24.66 5.99 -31.24
CA HIS A 149 -26.01 6.47 -30.93
C HIS A 149 -27.06 5.36 -30.67
N HIS A 150 -26.65 4.09 -30.71
CA HIS A 150 -27.46 2.91 -30.46
C HIS A 150 -27.39 2.54 -28.96
N LYS A 151 -28.48 2.77 -28.22
CA LYS A 151 -28.58 2.43 -26.79
C LYS A 151 -29.06 1.00 -26.60
N LEU A 152 -28.43 0.27 -25.68
CA LEU A 152 -28.92 -1.06 -25.30
C LEU A 152 -30.32 -0.96 -24.64
N PRO A 153 -31.28 -1.84 -25.00
CA PRO A 153 -32.55 -1.98 -24.31
C PRO A 153 -32.39 -2.22 -22.80
N ASP A 154 -33.38 -1.83 -22.00
CA ASP A 154 -33.36 -2.06 -20.55
C ASP A 154 -33.38 -3.57 -20.19
N THR A 155 -33.87 -4.43 -21.09
CA THR A 155 -33.85 -5.90 -20.99
C THR A 155 -32.45 -6.52 -20.99
N ASP A 156 -31.45 -5.86 -21.60
CA ASP A 156 -30.07 -6.37 -21.68
C ASP A 156 -29.15 -5.80 -20.60
N ARG A 157 -29.63 -4.84 -19.82
CA ARG A 157 -28.89 -4.28 -18.67
C ARG A 157 -28.55 -5.32 -17.59
N PRO A 158 -29.40 -6.31 -17.26
CA PRO A 158 -29.02 -7.42 -16.37
C PRO A 158 -27.82 -8.21 -16.92
N ARG A 159 -27.83 -8.59 -18.22
CA ARG A 159 -26.72 -9.30 -18.89
C ARG A 159 -25.42 -8.48 -18.90
N GLN A 160 -25.51 -7.15 -18.87
CA GLN A 160 -24.34 -6.28 -18.70
C GLN A 160 -23.85 -6.22 -17.25
N ILE A 161 -24.76 -6.15 -16.28
CA ILE A 161 -24.42 -6.16 -14.84
C ILE A 161 -23.74 -7.49 -14.47
N VAL A 162 -24.27 -8.63 -14.94
CA VAL A 162 -23.68 -9.96 -14.72
C VAL A 162 -22.22 -10.01 -15.16
N ARG A 163 -21.86 -9.48 -16.34
CA ARG A 163 -20.45 -9.42 -16.79
C ARG A 163 -19.54 -8.63 -15.85
N ILE A 164 -19.98 -7.44 -15.43
CA ILE A 164 -19.18 -6.54 -14.57
C ILE A 164 -18.99 -7.15 -13.16
N TYR A 165 -20.03 -7.78 -12.62
CA TYR A 165 -19.98 -8.42 -11.31
C TYR A 165 -19.27 -9.78 -11.38
N GLY A 166 -19.34 -10.50 -12.51
CA GLY A 166 -18.57 -11.72 -12.77
C GLY A 166 -17.07 -11.48 -12.78
N VAL A 167 -16.59 -10.40 -13.42
CA VAL A 167 -15.19 -9.97 -13.28
C VAL A 167 -14.86 -9.59 -11.85
N THR A 168 -15.75 -8.86 -11.16
CA THR A 168 -15.52 -8.47 -9.76
C THR A 168 -15.36 -9.69 -8.85
N ALA A 169 -16.24 -10.69 -8.98
CA ALA A 169 -16.16 -11.95 -8.25
C ALA A 169 -14.91 -12.75 -8.65
N GLY A 170 -14.60 -12.85 -9.95
CA GLY A 170 -13.38 -13.47 -10.44
C GLY A 170 -12.11 -12.85 -9.84
N THR A 171 -12.01 -11.52 -9.78
CA THR A 171 -10.86 -10.84 -9.14
C THR A 171 -10.79 -11.11 -7.64
N VAL A 172 -11.91 -11.24 -6.94
CA VAL A 172 -11.92 -11.65 -5.52
C VAL A 172 -11.47 -13.10 -5.34
N LEU A 173 -11.94 -14.02 -6.18
CA LEU A 173 -11.49 -15.42 -6.18
C LEU A 173 -10.00 -15.55 -6.56
N LEU A 174 -9.49 -14.69 -7.45
CA LEU A 174 -8.07 -14.64 -7.83
C LEU A 174 -7.21 -14.17 -6.64
N ILE A 175 -7.65 -13.16 -5.91
CA ILE A 175 -6.96 -12.68 -4.70
C ILE A 175 -6.97 -13.75 -3.61
N ALA A 176 -8.11 -14.40 -3.36
CA ALA A 176 -8.20 -15.51 -2.42
C ALA A 176 -7.32 -16.71 -2.84
N GLY A 177 -7.31 -17.05 -4.14
CA GLY A 177 -6.49 -18.12 -4.70
C GLY A 177 -4.99 -17.86 -4.58
N MET A 178 -4.55 -16.63 -4.81
CA MET A 178 -3.13 -16.26 -4.67
C MET A 178 -2.71 -16.20 -3.19
N LEU A 179 -3.47 -15.50 -2.34
CA LEU A 179 -3.13 -15.33 -0.93
C LEU A 179 -3.23 -16.64 -0.12
N GLY A 180 -4.06 -17.60 -0.54
CA GLY A 180 -4.16 -18.94 0.05
C GLY A 180 -3.29 -20.00 -0.62
N GLY A 181 -2.48 -19.67 -1.64
CA GLY A 181 -1.68 -20.65 -2.41
C GLY A 181 -2.49 -21.64 -3.27
N TRP A 182 -3.80 -21.43 -3.40
CA TRP A 182 -4.72 -22.33 -4.10
C TRP A 182 -4.70 -22.12 -5.61
N TRP A 183 -3.67 -22.66 -6.28
CA TRP A 183 -3.49 -22.56 -7.74
C TRP A 183 -4.74 -22.92 -8.55
N TRP A 184 -5.48 -23.96 -8.14
CA TRP A 184 -6.74 -24.35 -8.81
C TRP A 184 -7.80 -23.25 -8.76
N LEU A 185 -7.89 -22.49 -7.67
CA LEU A 185 -8.84 -21.38 -7.53
C LEU A 185 -8.39 -20.18 -8.39
N THR A 186 -7.09 -19.94 -8.48
CA THR A 186 -6.49 -18.97 -9.41
C THR A 186 -6.80 -19.31 -10.87
N VAL A 187 -6.74 -20.59 -11.28
CA VAL A 187 -7.16 -21.04 -12.62
C VAL A 187 -8.65 -20.80 -12.86
N VAL A 188 -9.53 -21.20 -11.92
CA VAL A 188 -10.98 -20.96 -12.01
C VAL A 188 -11.29 -19.46 -12.11
N ALA A 189 -10.64 -18.64 -11.29
CA ALA A 189 -10.78 -17.19 -11.28
C ALA A 189 -10.36 -16.56 -12.62
N ALA A 190 -9.18 -16.94 -13.14
CA ALA A 190 -8.69 -16.49 -14.44
C ALA A 190 -9.63 -16.88 -15.59
N THR A 191 -10.17 -18.12 -15.58
CA THR A 191 -11.19 -18.56 -16.53
C THR A 191 -12.45 -17.71 -16.47
N VAL A 192 -12.97 -17.40 -15.27
CA VAL A 192 -14.15 -16.53 -15.09
C VAL A 192 -13.89 -15.12 -15.62
N ILE A 193 -12.75 -14.50 -15.27
CA ILE A 193 -12.38 -13.16 -15.75
C ILE A 193 -12.26 -13.15 -17.28
N GLY A 194 -11.52 -14.12 -17.86
CA GLY A 194 -11.33 -14.26 -19.30
C GLY A 194 -12.64 -14.46 -20.06
N ALA A 195 -13.54 -15.31 -19.55
CA ALA A 195 -14.85 -15.54 -20.15
C ALA A 195 -15.72 -14.25 -20.15
N MET A 196 -15.73 -13.50 -19.04
CA MET A 196 -16.50 -12.25 -18.96
C MET A 196 -15.96 -11.14 -19.87
N LEU A 197 -14.63 -11.02 -20.03
CA LEU A 197 -14.04 -10.07 -20.98
C LEU A 197 -14.25 -10.50 -22.45
N THR A 198 -14.15 -11.79 -22.75
CA THR A 198 -14.47 -12.34 -24.08
C THR A 198 -15.92 -12.05 -24.46
N TRP A 199 -16.87 -12.29 -23.54
CA TRP A 199 -18.28 -11.95 -23.73
C TRP A 199 -18.49 -10.43 -23.87
N HIS A 200 -17.72 -9.60 -23.16
CA HIS A 200 -17.75 -8.14 -23.32
C HIS A 200 -17.29 -7.71 -24.73
N GLY A 201 -16.13 -8.17 -25.19
CA GLY A 201 -15.63 -7.88 -26.54
C GLY A 201 -16.58 -8.32 -27.65
N LEU A 202 -17.13 -9.54 -27.54
CA LEU A 202 -18.14 -10.06 -28.47
C LEU A 202 -19.43 -9.24 -28.47
N ALA A 203 -19.89 -8.75 -27.32
CA ALA A 203 -21.07 -7.89 -27.24
C ALA A 203 -20.85 -6.52 -27.91
N LEU A 204 -19.67 -5.90 -27.72
CA LEU A 204 -19.31 -4.65 -28.40
C LEU A 204 -19.24 -4.84 -29.92
N LEU A 205 -18.74 -6.00 -30.40
CA LEU A 205 -18.74 -6.33 -31.83
C LEU A 205 -20.13 -6.56 -32.41
N ARG A 206 -21.06 -7.18 -31.66
CA ARG A 206 -22.47 -7.33 -32.08
C ARG A 206 -23.15 -5.97 -32.21
N GLN A 207 -23.06 -5.13 -31.18
CA GLN A 207 -23.62 -3.77 -31.21
C GLN A 207 -23.03 -2.90 -32.33
N LEU A 208 -21.75 -3.09 -32.68
CA LEU A 208 -21.10 -2.42 -33.81
C LEU A 208 -21.57 -2.92 -35.19
N ARG A 209 -22.05 -4.16 -35.30
CA ARG A 209 -22.67 -4.72 -36.53
C ARG A 209 -24.14 -4.32 -36.66
N GLU A 210 -24.85 -4.17 -35.55
CA GLU A 210 -26.26 -3.77 -35.49
C GLU A 210 -26.47 -2.26 -35.71
N ALA A 211 -25.50 -1.43 -35.33
CA ALA A 211 -25.59 0.02 -35.48
C ALA A 211 -25.30 0.51 -36.90
N LEU A 212 -25.98 1.60 -37.31
CA LEU A 212 -25.72 2.30 -38.56
C LEU A 212 -24.25 2.81 -38.63
N PRO A 213 -23.66 2.96 -39.84
CA PRO A 213 -22.24 3.31 -40.02
C PRO A 213 -21.79 4.64 -39.37
N ALA A 214 -21.41 4.59 -38.10
CA ALA A 214 -20.91 5.74 -37.35
C ALA A 214 -19.46 6.09 -37.73
N ARG A 215 -19.19 7.39 -37.93
CA ARG A 215 -17.84 7.95 -38.19
C ARG A 215 -16.77 7.47 -37.19
N PHE A 216 -17.17 7.16 -35.97
CA PHE A 216 -16.30 6.74 -34.86
C PHE A 216 -16.48 5.27 -34.44
N GLY A 217 -17.14 4.44 -35.26
CA GLY A 217 -17.23 2.99 -35.04
C GLY A 217 -15.86 2.29 -34.98
N ILE A 218 -14.80 2.93 -35.50
CA ILE A 218 -13.41 2.48 -35.30
C ILE A 218 -13.04 2.41 -33.80
N THR A 219 -13.46 3.36 -32.97
CA THR A 219 -13.17 3.38 -31.53
C THR A 219 -13.76 2.16 -30.81
N VAL A 220 -14.93 1.67 -31.26
CA VAL A 220 -15.55 0.45 -30.72
C VAL A 220 -14.72 -0.79 -31.09
N ARG A 221 -14.08 -0.81 -32.26
CA ARG A 221 -13.14 -1.88 -32.63
C ARG A 221 -11.93 -1.92 -31.70
N TRP A 222 -11.37 -0.77 -31.29
CA TRP A 222 -10.30 -0.75 -30.29
C TRP A 222 -10.75 -1.39 -28.96
N TYR A 223 -11.92 -1.01 -28.42
CA TYR A 223 -12.44 -1.59 -27.18
C TYR A 223 -12.68 -3.10 -27.29
N ALA A 224 -13.21 -3.55 -28.43
CA ALA A 224 -13.40 -4.97 -28.71
C ALA A 224 -12.05 -5.72 -28.78
N THR A 225 -11.11 -5.25 -29.62
CA THR A 225 -9.77 -5.81 -29.75
C THR A 225 -9.06 -5.90 -28.39
N ALA A 226 -9.05 -4.82 -27.61
CA ALA A 226 -8.49 -4.78 -26.26
C ALA A 226 -9.08 -5.88 -25.36
N SER A 227 -10.41 -6.07 -25.40
CA SER A 227 -11.11 -7.07 -24.58
C SER A 227 -10.70 -8.53 -24.87
N PHE A 228 -10.05 -8.81 -26.00
CA PHE A 228 -9.49 -10.14 -26.32
C PHE A 228 -8.04 -10.32 -25.88
N PHE A 229 -7.32 -9.27 -25.47
CA PHE A 229 -5.97 -9.41 -24.88
C PHE A 229 -6.03 -9.91 -23.43
N LEU A 230 -6.97 -9.42 -22.62
CA LEU A 230 -7.05 -9.80 -21.20
C LEU A 230 -7.24 -11.30 -20.97
N PRO A 231 -8.07 -12.05 -21.74
CA PRO A 231 -8.14 -13.52 -21.62
C PRO A 231 -6.78 -14.22 -21.81
N VAL A 232 -5.94 -13.75 -22.73
CA VAL A 232 -4.58 -14.29 -22.94
C VAL A 232 -3.70 -13.97 -21.73
N GLY A 233 -3.76 -12.73 -21.22
CA GLY A 233 -3.05 -12.33 -20.00
C GLY A 233 -3.55 -13.03 -18.73
N ALA A 234 -4.83 -13.42 -18.67
CA ALA A 234 -5.38 -14.21 -17.57
C ALA A 234 -4.83 -15.64 -17.58
N ILE A 235 -4.67 -16.25 -18.76
CA ILE A 235 -3.98 -17.55 -18.90
C ILE A 235 -2.52 -17.42 -18.45
N PHE A 236 -1.78 -16.41 -18.91
CA PHE A 236 -0.40 -16.18 -18.47
C PHE A 236 -0.32 -15.92 -16.96
N GLY A 237 -1.27 -15.19 -16.38
CA GLY A 237 -1.35 -14.95 -14.93
C GLY A 237 -1.64 -16.21 -14.11
N ALA A 238 -2.49 -17.11 -14.61
CA ALA A 238 -2.76 -18.39 -13.97
C ALA A 238 -1.57 -19.36 -14.03
N ILE A 239 -0.74 -19.26 -15.07
CA ILE A 239 0.51 -20.02 -15.18
C ILE A 239 1.60 -19.42 -14.28
N LEU A 240 1.71 -18.08 -14.18
CA LEU A 240 2.60 -17.37 -13.24
C LEU A 240 2.29 -17.61 -11.76
N ALA A 241 1.08 -18.06 -11.42
CA ALA A 241 0.69 -18.45 -10.07
C ALA A 241 1.10 -19.90 -9.71
N ARG A 242 1.86 -20.57 -10.57
CA ARG A 242 2.57 -21.81 -10.28
C ARG A 242 4.04 -21.48 -10.04
N ASP A 243 4.71 -22.28 -9.23
CA ASP A 243 6.18 -22.27 -9.19
C ASP A 243 6.76 -22.62 -10.58
N LEU A 244 7.76 -21.85 -11.00
CA LEU A 244 8.33 -21.85 -12.35
C LEU A 244 9.83 -21.49 -12.28
N PRO A 245 10.69 -22.13 -13.08
CA PRO A 245 12.09 -21.71 -13.21
C PRO A 245 12.20 -20.22 -13.54
N ALA A 246 13.16 -19.52 -12.92
CA ALA A 246 13.27 -18.06 -12.95
C ALA A 246 13.24 -17.46 -14.37
N GLU A 247 13.86 -18.13 -15.35
CA GLU A 247 13.80 -17.74 -16.76
C GLU A 247 12.36 -17.75 -17.31
N TRP A 248 11.63 -18.85 -17.10
CA TRP A 248 10.24 -18.97 -17.55
C TRP A 248 9.32 -17.98 -16.84
N HIS A 249 9.54 -17.74 -15.54
CA HIS A 249 8.85 -16.70 -14.80
C HIS A 249 9.07 -15.31 -15.45
N ALA A 250 10.33 -14.93 -15.73
CA ALA A 250 10.66 -13.63 -16.31
C ALA A 250 10.09 -13.43 -17.72
N ARG A 251 10.29 -14.43 -18.62
CA ARG A 251 9.71 -14.47 -19.97
C ARG A 251 8.18 -14.30 -19.95
N LEU A 252 7.51 -15.06 -19.09
CA LEU A 252 6.05 -15.07 -18.99
C LEU A 252 5.49 -13.82 -18.30
N LEU A 253 6.21 -13.24 -17.33
CA LEU A 253 5.86 -11.96 -16.68
C LEU A 253 5.90 -10.80 -17.67
N LEU A 254 6.94 -10.71 -18.51
CA LEU A 254 7.03 -9.71 -19.57
C LEU A 254 5.92 -9.91 -20.62
N ALA A 255 5.61 -11.16 -21.00
CA ALA A 255 4.50 -11.46 -21.89
C ALA A 255 3.13 -11.07 -21.28
N HIS A 256 2.91 -11.36 -20.00
CA HIS A 256 1.73 -10.96 -19.24
C HIS A 256 1.56 -9.44 -19.19
N GLN A 257 2.63 -8.70 -18.86
CA GLN A 257 2.62 -7.23 -18.88
C GLN A 257 2.32 -6.69 -20.29
N ALA A 258 2.94 -7.25 -21.33
CA ALA A 258 2.72 -6.84 -22.71
C ALA A 258 1.26 -6.99 -23.16
N VAL A 259 0.57 -8.08 -22.82
CA VAL A 259 -0.85 -8.25 -23.20
C VAL A 259 -1.81 -7.48 -22.29
N ASN A 260 -1.58 -7.42 -20.97
CA ASN A 260 -2.52 -6.77 -20.05
C ASN A 260 -2.36 -5.25 -19.99
N VAL A 261 -1.14 -4.75 -19.82
CA VAL A 261 -0.88 -3.31 -19.65
C VAL A 261 -0.93 -2.59 -21.00
N LEU A 262 -0.26 -3.14 -22.03
CA LEU A 262 -0.18 -2.51 -23.36
C LEU A 262 -1.37 -2.92 -24.26
N GLY A 263 -1.67 -4.22 -24.32
CA GLY A 263 -2.77 -4.76 -25.11
C GLY A 263 -4.17 -4.37 -24.60
N PHE A 264 -4.54 -4.74 -23.37
CA PHE A 264 -5.87 -4.45 -22.84
C PHE A 264 -6.03 -2.99 -22.38
N VAL A 265 -5.21 -2.49 -21.44
CA VAL A 265 -5.37 -1.12 -20.92
C VAL A 265 -4.90 -0.08 -21.95
N GLY A 266 -3.72 -0.26 -22.54
CA GLY A 266 -3.11 0.66 -23.51
C GLY A 266 -4.00 0.97 -24.71
N LEU A 267 -4.53 -0.05 -25.39
CA LEU A 267 -5.50 0.14 -26.47
C LEU A 267 -6.78 0.84 -25.98
N THR A 268 -7.33 0.45 -24.82
CA THR A 268 -8.58 1.02 -24.29
C THR A 268 -8.44 2.51 -23.94
N VAL A 269 -7.33 2.91 -23.32
CA VAL A 269 -7.10 4.31 -22.95
C VAL A 269 -6.86 5.16 -24.20
N SER A 270 -6.03 4.68 -25.14
CA SER A 270 -5.85 5.34 -26.44
C SER A 270 -7.18 5.56 -27.17
N ALA A 271 -8.01 4.52 -27.28
CA ALA A 271 -9.33 4.59 -27.89
C ALA A 271 -10.24 5.63 -27.22
N THR A 272 -10.28 5.65 -25.89
CA THR A 272 -11.06 6.61 -25.11
C THR A 272 -10.61 8.04 -25.39
N LEU A 273 -9.29 8.27 -25.43
CA LEU A 273 -8.71 9.61 -25.58
C LEU A 273 -8.88 10.20 -26.98
N LEU A 274 -8.98 9.39 -28.04
CA LEU A 274 -9.36 9.86 -29.38
C LEU A 274 -10.63 10.74 -29.36
N THR A 275 -11.60 10.39 -28.49
CA THR A 275 -12.89 11.08 -28.40
C THR A 275 -13.01 11.97 -27.15
N LEU A 276 -12.42 11.56 -26.03
CA LEU A 276 -12.50 12.29 -24.76
C LEU A 276 -11.59 13.52 -24.72
N TRP A 277 -10.40 13.46 -25.33
CA TRP A 277 -9.42 14.56 -25.27
C TRP A 277 -9.92 15.85 -25.94
N PRO A 278 -10.47 15.84 -27.18
CA PRO A 278 -11.06 17.04 -27.78
C PRO A 278 -12.25 17.57 -26.97
N THR A 279 -13.03 16.68 -26.35
CA THR A 279 -14.21 17.03 -25.53
C THR A 279 -13.81 17.74 -24.22
N ILE A 280 -12.75 17.29 -23.54
CA ILE A 280 -12.20 17.95 -22.34
C ILE A 280 -11.65 19.34 -22.70
N LEU A 281 -10.88 19.44 -23.79
CA LEU A 281 -10.36 20.72 -24.31
C LEU A 281 -11.43 21.61 -24.95
N ARG A 282 -12.67 21.12 -25.13
CA ARG A 282 -13.78 21.81 -25.83
C ARG A 282 -13.42 22.25 -27.25
N THR A 283 -12.59 21.46 -27.93
CA THR A 283 -12.16 21.65 -29.32
C THR A 283 -12.90 20.71 -30.26
N ARG A 284 -13.20 21.12 -31.49
CA ARG A 284 -13.68 20.19 -32.53
C ARG A 284 -12.64 19.10 -32.78
N MET A 285 -13.08 17.84 -32.82
CA MET A 285 -12.24 16.69 -33.18
C MET A 285 -11.69 16.87 -34.60
N ARG A 286 -10.43 16.49 -34.80
CA ARG A 286 -9.73 16.66 -36.08
C ARG A 286 -10.10 15.58 -37.09
N ASP A 287 -10.11 15.91 -38.37
CA ASP A 287 -10.47 14.96 -39.43
C ASP A 287 -9.40 13.90 -39.70
N ASP A 288 -8.13 14.18 -39.41
CA ASP A 288 -7.04 13.19 -39.46
C ASP A 288 -7.11 12.13 -38.33
N ALA A 289 -7.90 12.37 -37.27
CA ALA A 289 -8.03 11.45 -36.14
C ALA A 289 -8.51 10.04 -36.56
N VAL A 290 -9.46 9.95 -37.50
CA VAL A 290 -9.97 8.65 -37.99
C VAL A 290 -8.93 7.92 -38.83
N ARG A 291 -8.10 8.64 -39.60
CA ARG A 291 -7.01 8.05 -40.39
C ARG A 291 -5.91 7.52 -39.47
N LEU A 292 -5.44 8.34 -38.52
CA LEU A 292 -4.43 7.94 -37.55
C LEU A 292 -4.90 6.80 -36.63
N SER A 293 -6.17 6.80 -36.21
CA SER A 293 -6.77 5.71 -35.42
C SER A 293 -6.74 4.35 -36.14
N ARG A 294 -6.93 4.33 -37.47
CA ARG A 294 -6.84 3.10 -38.29
C ARG A 294 -5.40 2.58 -38.44
N ILE A 295 -4.40 3.43 -38.25
CA ILE A 295 -2.97 3.06 -38.32
C ILE A 295 -2.44 2.67 -36.94
N ALA A 296 -2.78 3.42 -35.89
CA ALA A 296 -2.31 3.17 -34.54
C ALA A 296 -2.86 1.87 -33.93
N LEU A 297 -4.11 1.47 -34.24
CA LEU A 297 -4.69 0.21 -33.74
C LEU A 297 -3.87 -1.03 -34.13
N PRO A 298 -3.60 -1.33 -35.42
CA PRO A 298 -2.81 -2.50 -35.79
C PRO A 298 -1.36 -2.40 -35.30
N LEU A 299 -0.75 -1.20 -35.27
CA LEU A 299 0.62 -1.05 -34.74
C LEU A 299 0.71 -1.40 -33.24
N MET A 300 -0.21 -0.88 -32.42
CA MET A 300 -0.25 -1.18 -30.99
C MET A 300 -0.66 -2.64 -30.73
N ALA A 301 -1.66 -3.17 -31.44
CA ALA A 301 -2.09 -4.56 -31.27
C ALA A 301 -0.98 -5.55 -31.70
N ALA A 302 -0.36 -5.35 -32.86
CA ALA A 302 0.73 -6.19 -33.34
C ALA A 302 1.98 -6.05 -32.46
N GLY A 303 2.36 -4.84 -32.05
CA GLY A 303 3.49 -4.61 -31.15
C GLY A 303 3.33 -5.34 -29.81
N SER A 304 2.15 -5.27 -29.20
CA SER A 304 1.82 -6.00 -27.96
C SER A 304 1.89 -7.52 -28.15
N LEU A 305 1.31 -8.07 -29.23
CA LEU A 305 1.33 -9.51 -29.52
C LEU A 305 2.74 -10.03 -29.86
N LEU A 306 3.51 -9.30 -30.67
CA LEU A 306 4.89 -9.66 -31.02
C LEU A 306 5.81 -9.60 -29.80
N SER A 307 5.65 -8.60 -28.94
CA SER A 307 6.39 -8.52 -27.67
C SER A 307 6.11 -9.75 -26.80
N ALA A 308 4.83 -10.13 -26.64
CA ALA A 308 4.46 -11.30 -25.86
C ALA A 308 4.97 -12.62 -26.48
N LEU A 309 4.87 -12.78 -27.80
CA LEU A 309 5.37 -13.95 -28.51
C LEU A 309 6.89 -14.10 -28.34
N PHE A 310 7.66 -13.04 -28.63
CA PHE A 310 9.11 -13.10 -28.59
C PHE A 310 9.68 -13.14 -27.17
N ALA A 311 8.95 -12.63 -26.16
CA ALA A 311 9.32 -12.83 -24.76
C ALA A 311 9.21 -14.32 -24.39
N LEU A 312 8.11 -15.00 -24.77
CA LEU A 312 7.93 -16.43 -24.53
C LEU A 312 9.01 -17.28 -25.24
N THR A 313 9.36 -16.96 -26.50
CA THR A 313 10.41 -17.68 -27.23
C THR A 313 11.84 -17.35 -26.77
N GLY A 314 12.05 -16.36 -25.89
CA GLY A 314 13.38 -16.02 -25.38
C GLY A 314 14.20 -15.11 -26.29
N HIS A 315 13.56 -14.25 -27.09
CA HIS A 315 14.24 -13.37 -28.04
C HIS A 315 14.15 -11.89 -27.62
N PRO A 316 15.10 -11.37 -26.82
CA PRO A 316 15.04 -10.00 -26.30
C PRO A 316 15.03 -8.93 -27.40
N VAL A 317 15.88 -9.03 -28.42
CA VAL A 317 15.95 -8.05 -29.52
C VAL A 317 14.63 -7.97 -30.30
N LEU A 318 13.97 -9.11 -30.55
CA LEU A 318 12.68 -9.17 -31.23
C LEU A 318 11.52 -8.70 -30.32
N THR A 319 11.62 -8.96 -29.02
CA THR A 319 10.71 -8.41 -28.00
C THR A 319 10.78 -6.89 -27.96
N ALA A 320 12.00 -6.33 -27.92
CA ALA A 320 12.25 -4.90 -27.98
C ALA A 320 11.74 -4.28 -29.30
N ALA A 321 11.87 -4.96 -30.44
CA ALA A 321 11.29 -4.51 -31.70
C ALA A 321 9.75 -4.46 -31.65
N GLY A 322 9.10 -5.43 -30.99
CA GLY A 322 7.66 -5.41 -30.70
C GLY A 322 7.25 -4.22 -29.81
N LEU A 323 8.02 -3.93 -28.76
CA LEU A 323 7.79 -2.81 -27.86
C LEU A 323 8.03 -1.45 -28.55
N ALA A 324 9.00 -1.36 -29.46
CA ALA A 324 9.22 -0.21 -30.31
C ALA A 324 8.05 0.01 -31.29
N LEU A 325 7.54 -1.05 -31.93
CA LEU A 325 6.36 -0.99 -32.80
C LEU A 325 5.11 -0.50 -32.05
N TYR A 326 4.90 -1.01 -30.83
CA TYR A 326 3.86 -0.51 -29.93
C TYR A 326 4.04 0.98 -29.61
N THR A 327 5.27 1.39 -29.28
CA THR A 327 5.64 2.76 -28.94
C THR A 327 5.36 3.73 -30.09
N VAL A 328 5.66 3.36 -31.33
CA VAL A 328 5.30 4.15 -32.53
C VAL A 328 3.78 4.33 -32.63
N GLY A 329 3.01 3.26 -32.41
CA GLY A 329 1.54 3.33 -32.38
C GLY A 329 1.00 4.27 -31.29
N ALA A 330 1.55 4.19 -30.08
CA ALA A 330 1.20 5.09 -28.97
C ALA A 330 1.61 6.55 -29.25
N ALA A 331 2.77 6.77 -29.86
CA ALA A 331 3.27 8.09 -30.22
C ALA A 331 2.36 8.79 -31.26
N LEU A 332 1.75 8.05 -32.20
CA LEU A 332 0.74 8.61 -33.12
C LEU A 332 -0.49 9.18 -32.38
N VAL A 333 -0.92 8.53 -31.29
CA VAL A 333 -2.01 9.01 -30.42
C VAL A 333 -1.56 10.26 -29.65
N GLY A 334 -0.33 10.24 -29.09
CA GLY A 334 0.28 11.40 -28.44
C GLY A 334 0.41 12.62 -29.37
N VAL A 335 0.82 12.42 -30.63
CA VAL A 335 0.89 13.46 -31.66
C VAL A 335 -0.49 14.04 -31.97
N LEU A 336 -1.55 13.22 -32.05
CA LEU A 336 -2.91 13.71 -32.22
C LEU A 336 -3.38 14.54 -31.01
N MET A 337 -3.06 14.11 -29.79
CA MET A 337 -3.35 14.86 -28.56
C MET A 337 -2.61 16.20 -28.54
N LEU A 338 -1.32 16.23 -28.86
CA LEU A 338 -0.50 17.45 -28.94
C LEU A 338 -1.00 18.41 -30.04
N ARG A 339 -1.33 17.90 -31.24
CA ARG A 339 -1.94 18.68 -32.33
C ARG A 339 -3.30 19.29 -31.96
N THR A 340 -3.99 18.71 -30.99
CA THR A 340 -5.25 19.23 -30.43
C THR A 340 -4.97 20.26 -29.33
N ALA A 341 -4.03 19.97 -28.43
CA ALA A 341 -3.58 20.87 -27.35
C ALA A 341 -2.96 22.18 -27.86
N ARG A 342 -2.31 22.16 -29.03
CA ARG A 342 -1.83 23.38 -29.72
C ARG A 342 -2.95 24.33 -30.14
N ARG A 343 -4.20 23.88 -30.28
CA ARG A 343 -5.38 24.74 -30.56
C ARG A 343 -6.01 25.30 -29.29
N ARG A 344 -5.99 24.55 -28.18
CA ARG A 344 -6.35 25.03 -26.85
C ARG A 344 -5.58 24.24 -25.80
N ARG A 345 -4.79 24.94 -24.98
CA ARG A 345 -3.94 24.34 -23.94
C ARG A 345 -4.81 23.64 -22.87
N PRO A 346 -4.30 22.56 -22.23
CA PRO A 346 -5.00 21.93 -21.11
C PRO A 346 -5.15 22.86 -19.90
N GLU A 347 -6.34 22.86 -19.31
CA GLU A 347 -6.73 23.71 -18.17
C GLU A 347 -7.05 22.85 -16.93
N GLY A 348 -6.24 22.99 -15.87
CA GLY A 348 -6.41 22.27 -14.60
C GLY A 348 -6.13 20.76 -14.67
N TYR A 349 -6.47 20.05 -13.59
CA TYR A 349 -6.08 18.65 -13.34
C TYR A 349 -6.48 17.70 -14.46
N MET A 350 -7.72 17.80 -14.96
CA MET A 350 -8.25 16.92 -16.01
C MET A 350 -7.39 16.93 -17.28
N GLY A 351 -6.95 18.10 -17.72
CA GLY A 351 -6.14 18.23 -18.93
C GLY A 351 -4.70 17.74 -18.72
N TRP A 352 -4.05 18.18 -17.64
CA TRP A 352 -2.66 17.83 -17.38
C TRP A 352 -2.47 16.36 -17.01
N SER A 353 -3.34 15.79 -16.16
CA SER A 353 -3.27 14.37 -15.76
C SER A 353 -3.39 13.42 -16.96
N LEU A 354 -4.26 13.72 -17.93
CA LEU A 354 -4.42 12.91 -19.14
C LEU A 354 -3.27 13.08 -20.15
N ALA A 355 -2.73 14.30 -20.29
CA ALA A 355 -1.56 14.53 -21.15
C ALA A 355 -0.33 13.80 -20.60
N SER A 356 -0.06 13.94 -19.30
CA SER A 356 1.02 13.24 -18.61
C SER A 356 0.88 11.73 -18.69
N GLY A 357 -0.32 11.18 -18.49
CA GLY A 357 -0.51 9.74 -18.55
C GLY A 357 -0.19 9.11 -19.92
N VAL A 358 -0.48 9.81 -21.02
CA VAL A 358 -0.07 9.36 -22.36
C VAL A 358 1.42 9.61 -22.62
N ALA A 359 2.02 10.65 -22.03
CA ALA A 359 3.47 10.82 -22.05
C ALA A 359 4.17 9.65 -21.34
N TRP A 360 3.69 9.25 -20.15
CA TRP A 360 4.16 8.05 -19.45
C TRP A 360 3.99 6.78 -20.29
N LEU A 361 2.84 6.58 -20.94
CA LEU A 361 2.67 5.41 -21.83
C LEU A 361 3.76 5.35 -22.91
N VAL A 362 4.04 6.46 -23.60
CA VAL A 362 5.04 6.50 -24.67
C VAL A 362 6.47 6.35 -24.12
N VAL A 363 6.81 7.09 -23.07
CA VAL A 363 8.16 7.09 -22.47
C VAL A 363 8.47 5.73 -21.83
N THR A 364 7.55 5.16 -21.06
CA THR A 364 7.76 3.86 -20.41
C THR A 364 7.77 2.71 -21.43
N SER A 365 7.02 2.79 -22.53
CA SER A 365 7.11 1.78 -23.61
C SER A 365 8.44 1.86 -24.37
N ALA A 366 8.97 3.08 -24.59
CA ALA A 366 10.29 3.29 -25.17
C ALA A 366 11.41 2.78 -24.24
N LEU A 367 11.30 3.09 -22.94
CA LEU A 367 12.22 2.60 -21.90
C LEU A 367 12.16 1.08 -21.79
N ALA A 368 10.98 0.46 -21.90
CA ALA A 368 10.83 -0.99 -21.90
C ALA A 368 11.53 -1.63 -23.10
N ALA A 369 11.37 -1.06 -24.31
CA ALA A 369 12.09 -1.52 -25.49
C ALA A 369 13.62 -1.44 -25.32
N TRP A 370 14.12 -0.33 -24.76
CA TRP A 370 15.55 -0.14 -24.51
C TRP A 370 16.10 -1.07 -23.42
N LEU A 371 15.40 -1.21 -22.29
CA LEU A 371 15.81 -2.12 -21.21
C LEU A 371 15.81 -3.58 -21.67
N VAL A 372 14.79 -4.03 -22.40
CA VAL A 372 14.77 -5.42 -22.93
C VAL A 372 15.85 -5.64 -24.00
N ALA A 373 16.20 -4.62 -24.79
CA ALA A 373 17.29 -4.70 -25.75
C ALA A 373 18.69 -4.72 -25.11
N THR A 374 18.86 -4.18 -23.89
CA THR A 374 20.17 -4.01 -23.23
C THR A 374 20.40 -4.94 -22.04
N ARG A 375 19.34 -5.43 -21.40
CA ARG A 375 19.36 -6.33 -20.21
C ARG A 375 18.60 -7.64 -20.42
N GLY A 376 18.23 -7.96 -21.66
CA GLY A 376 17.52 -9.20 -21.96
C GLY A 376 16.10 -9.27 -21.35
N LEU A 377 15.68 -10.48 -21.00
CA LEU A 377 14.32 -10.80 -20.53
C LEU A 377 14.27 -11.04 -19.02
N GLU A 378 14.82 -10.10 -18.23
CA GLU A 378 14.89 -10.19 -16.77
C GLU A 378 13.60 -9.75 -16.04
N THR A 379 13.35 -10.35 -14.87
CA THR A 379 12.36 -9.88 -13.89
C THR A 379 12.66 -8.45 -13.39
N SER A 380 13.94 -8.05 -13.35
CA SER A 380 14.40 -6.72 -12.95
C SER A 380 13.78 -5.60 -13.80
N VAL A 381 13.63 -5.86 -15.11
CA VAL A 381 13.06 -4.93 -16.09
C VAL A 381 11.56 -4.76 -15.85
N ALA A 382 10.85 -5.89 -15.66
CA ALA A 382 9.42 -5.89 -15.34
C ALA A 382 9.10 -5.14 -14.03
N GLN A 383 9.95 -5.26 -13.01
CA GLN A 383 9.83 -4.54 -11.74
C GLN A 383 10.10 -3.04 -11.92
N THR A 384 11.20 -2.66 -12.59
CA THR A 384 11.59 -1.27 -12.85
C THR A 384 10.48 -0.48 -13.55
N LEU A 385 9.81 -1.09 -14.52
CA LEU A 385 8.74 -0.46 -15.31
C LEU A 385 7.38 -0.38 -14.58
N THR A 386 7.22 -1.08 -13.45
CA THR A 386 5.91 -1.24 -12.79
C THR A 386 5.33 0.08 -12.29
N VAL A 387 6.09 0.93 -11.58
CA VAL A 387 5.55 2.20 -11.06
C VAL A 387 5.27 3.23 -12.16
N PRO A 388 6.15 3.45 -13.16
CA PRO A 388 5.83 4.28 -14.32
C PRO A 388 4.55 3.85 -15.06
N PHE A 389 4.33 2.56 -15.28
CA PHE A 389 3.08 2.08 -15.88
C PHE A 389 1.88 2.20 -14.94
N VAL A 390 1.97 1.75 -13.68
CA VAL A 390 0.82 1.68 -12.75
C VAL A 390 0.43 3.07 -12.23
N ALA A 391 1.37 3.85 -11.73
CA ALA A 391 1.09 5.19 -11.22
C ALA A 391 1.01 6.21 -12.36
N GLY A 392 2.07 6.30 -13.18
CA GLY A 392 2.24 7.34 -14.20
C GLY A 392 1.27 7.25 -15.37
N PHE A 393 1.01 6.05 -15.88
CA PHE A 393 0.02 5.83 -16.94
C PHE A 393 -1.37 5.44 -16.40
N LEU A 394 -1.51 4.31 -15.72
CA LEU A 394 -2.80 3.69 -15.37
C LEU A 394 -3.64 4.55 -14.41
N VAL A 395 -3.16 4.81 -13.19
CA VAL A 395 -3.90 5.56 -12.16
C VAL A 395 -4.10 7.01 -12.59
N GLN A 396 -3.06 7.65 -13.12
CA GLN A 396 -3.10 9.06 -13.52
C GLN A 396 -4.01 9.34 -14.73
N THR A 397 -4.14 8.40 -15.69
CA THR A 397 -5.16 8.52 -16.75
C THR A 397 -6.57 8.27 -16.20
N LEU A 398 -6.79 7.26 -15.35
CA LEU A 398 -8.09 6.99 -14.76
C LEU A 398 -8.61 8.19 -13.94
N PHE A 399 -7.80 8.73 -13.03
CA PHE A 399 -8.20 9.86 -12.19
C PHE A 399 -8.39 11.15 -13.02
N GLY A 400 -7.58 11.36 -14.06
CA GLY A 400 -7.77 12.45 -15.03
C GLY A 400 -9.11 12.35 -15.78
N ALA A 401 -9.45 11.17 -16.30
CA ALA A 401 -10.70 10.92 -17.01
C ALA A 401 -11.92 11.00 -16.10
N MET A 402 -11.88 10.36 -14.92
CA MET A 402 -13.00 10.35 -13.97
C MET A 402 -13.29 11.73 -13.39
N SER A 403 -12.28 12.59 -13.24
CA SER A 403 -12.45 14.00 -12.85
C SER A 403 -13.33 14.79 -13.83
N TYR A 404 -13.44 14.38 -15.10
CA TYR A 404 -14.36 14.95 -16.09
C TYR A 404 -15.68 14.17 -16.20
N ILE A 405 -15.58 12.84 -16.29
CA ILE A 405 -16.70 11.96 -16.63
C ILE A 405 -17.72 11.88 -15.49
N LEU A 406 -17.29 11.83 -14.22
CA LEU A 406 -18.22 11.73 -13.11
C LEU A 406 -19.06 13.02 -12.92
N PRO A 407 -18.48 14.25 -12.91
CA PRO A 407 -19.27 15.48 -12.85
C PRO A 407 -20.24 15.67 -14.02
N SER A 408 -19.84 15.29 -15.24
CA SER A 408 -20.68 15.45 -16.43
C SER A 408 -21.83 14.45 -16.49
N THR A 409 -21.60 13.19 -16.11
CA THR A 409 -22.63 12.13 -16.09
C THR A 409 -23.58 12.20 -14.90
N MET A 410 -23.16 12.75 -13.75
CA MET A 410 -24.08 13.02 -12.63
C MET A 410 -25.24 13.93 -13.07
N GLY A 411 -24.96 14.95 -13.88
CA GLY A 411 -25.93 15.85 -14.49
C GLY A 411 -26.62 16.82 -13.52
N GLY A 412 -27.40 17.78 -14.05
CA GLY A 412 -28.08 18.82 -13.25
C GLY A 412 -28.09 20.20 -13.93
N GLY A 413 -28.07 20.24 -15.26
CA GLY A 413 -27.91 21.47 -16.04
C GLY A 413 -26.44 21.96 -16.12
N PRO A 414 -26.10 22.83 -17.08
CA PRO A 414 -24.72 23.24 -17.33
C PRO A 414 -24.04 23.95 -16.16
N ALA A 415 -24.78 24.72 -15.36
CA ALA A 415 -24.24 25.43 -14.19
C ALA A 415 -23.73 24.46 -13.11
N THR A 416 -24.55 23.48 -12.73
CA THR A 416 -24.18 22.41 -11.78
C THR A 416 -22.96 21.63 -12.24
N VAL A 417 -22.88 21.29 -13.53
CA VAL A 417 -21.72 20.60 -14.12
C VAL A 417 -20.47 21.47 -14.07
N ARG A 418 -20.54 22.77 -14.40
CA ARG A 418 -19.41 23.70 -14.28
C ARG A 418 -18.89 23.81 -12.84
N ALA A 419 -19.79 23.96 -11.86
CA ALA A 419 -19.41 24.05 -10.45
C ALA A 419 -18.77 22.75 -9.93
N SER A 420 -19.30 21.60 -10.35
CA SER A 420 -18.75 20.28 -10.00
C SER A 420 -17.36 20.06 -10.63
N LEU A 421 -17.17 20.42 -11.90
CA LEU A 421 -15.87 20.39 -12.58
C LEU A 421 -14.86 21.35 -11.94
N ALA A 422 -15.28 22.53 -11.48
CA ALA A 422 -14.42 23.48 -10.78
C ALA A 422 -13.91 22.91 -9.44
N ALA A 423 -14.75 22.17 -8.71
CA ALA A 423 -14.33 21.47 -7.49
C ALA A 423 -13.25 20.41 -7.79
N MET A 424 -13.40 19.61 -8.85
CA MET A 424 -12.37 18.63 -9.26
C MET A 424 -11.05 19.26 -9.73
N ASN A 425 -11.09 20.46 -10.31
CA ASN A 425 -9.91 21.16 -10.82
C ASN A 425 -9.12 21.96 -9.76
N ARG A 426 -9.52 21.92 -8.48
CA ARG A 426 -8.82 22.61 -7.37
C ARG A 426 -7.35 22.17 -7.29
N ALA A 427 -6.45 23.16 -7.18
CA ALA A 427 -4.98 22.98 -7.20
C ALA A 427 -4.49 22.10 -8.38
N GLY A 428 -5.18 22.15 -9.52
CA GLY A 428 -5.06 21.12 -10.54
C GLY A 428 -3.74 21.09 -11.31
N VAL A 429 -3.01 22.21 -11.39
CA VAL A 429 -1.65 22.22 -11.98
C VAL A 429 -0.65 21.68 -10.96
N TYR A 430 -0.69 22.21 -9.72
CA TYR A 430 0.12 21.73 -8.59
C TYR A 430 0.05 20.21 -8.42
N ARG A 431 -1.17 19.65 -8.39
CA ARG A 431 -1.39 18.20 -8.24
C ARG A 431 -0.82 17.38 -9.41
N ALA A 432 -0.82 17.93 -10.63
CA ALA A 432 -0.20 17.27 -11.77
C ALA A 432 1.33 17.37 -11.72
N THR A 433 1.88 18.53 -11.36
CA THR A 433 3.33 18.75 -11.23
C THR A 433 3.93 17.82 -10.17
N VAL A 434 3.41 17.82 -8.94
CA VAL A 434 3.95 16.98 -7.85
C VAL A 434 3.88 15.50 -8.19
N ALA A 435 2.72 15.00 -8.66
CA ALA A 435 2.57 13.59 -9.01
C ALA A 435 3.60 13.13 -10.06
N ASN A 436 3.79 13.89 -11.15
CA ASN A 436 4.76 13.51 -12.19
C ASN A 436 6.21 13.54 -11.70
N LEU A 437 6.59 14.58 -10.93
CA LEU A 437 7.94 14.69 -10.40
C LEU A 437 8.24 13.57 -9.39
N CYS A 438 7.31 13.26 -8.49
CA CYS A 438 7.45 12.13 -7.57
C CYS A 438 7.60 10.79 -8.28
N ILE A 439 6.79 10.53 -9.32
CA ILE A 439 6.87 9.30 -10.12
C ILE A 439 8.19 9.22 -10.89
N ALA A 440 8.66 10.33 -11.46
CA ALA A 440 9.94 10.38 -12.17
C ALA A 440 11.15 10.13 -11.25
N LEU A 441 11.18 10.76 -10.08
CA LEU A 441 12.22 10.52 -9.07
C LEU A 441 12.17 9.07 -8.54
N PHE A 442 10.99 8.54 -8.22
CA PHE A 442 10.86 7.16 -7.75
C PHE A 442 11.37 6.14 -8.79
N ALA A 443 11.12 6.41 -10.08
CA ALA A 443 11.52 5.57 -11.21
C ALA A 443 13.02 5.63 -11.57
N LEU A 444 13.83 6.45 -10.88
CA LEU A 444 15.28 6.41 -11.02
C LEU A 444 15.83 5.08 -10.46
N PRO A 445 16.89 4.50 -11.06
CA PRO A 445 17.49 3.25 -10.60
C PRO A 445 17.87 3.23 -9.10
N ALA A 446 17.94 2.04 -8.52
CA ALA A 446 18.54 1.85 -7.20
C ALA A 446 19.94 2.48 -7.14
N GLY A 447 20.33 3.00 -5.97
CA GLY A 447 21.55 3.80 -5.80
C GLY A 447 21.41 5.29 -6.18
N VAL A 448 20.69 5.64 -7.26
CA VAL A 448 20.62 7.04 -7.77
C VAL A 448 19.90 8.02 -6.82
N LEU A 449 19.04 7.51 -5.95
CA LEU A 449 18.46 8.26 -4.83
C LEU A 449 18.61 7.45 -3.54
N PRO A 450 18.90 8.10 -2.40
CA PRO A 450 18.81 7.50 -1.08
C PRO A 450 17.46 6.81 -0.81
N SER A 451 17.48 5.79 0.04
CA SER A 451 16.28 5.08 0.52
C SER A 451 15.23 6.04 1.10
N TRP A 452 15.64 6.91 2.02
CA TRP A 452 14.78 7.91 2.68
C TRP A 452 14.21 8.95 1.70
N VAL A 453 15.01 9.43 0.75
CA VAL A 453 14.53 10.32 -0.32
C VAL A 453 13.46 9.63 -1.17
N ARG A 454 13.73 8.40 -1.65
CA ARG A 454 12.78 7.63 -2.46
C ARG A 454 11.48 7.34 -1.68
N ALA A 455 11.59 7.02 -0.39
CA ALA A 455 10.44 6.79 0.49
C ALA A 455 9.59 8.06 0.66
N LEU A 456 10.17 9.18 1.10
CA LEU A 456 9.43 10.43 1.32
C LEU A 456 8.79 10.97 0.04
N VAL A 457 9.52 10.92 -1.09
CA VAL A 457 9.00 11.30 -2.41
C VAL A 457 7.81 10.41 -2.83
N SER A 458 7.83 9.11 -2.52
CA SER A 458 6.71 8.19 -2.79
C SER A 458 5.45 8.56 -1.99
N ILE A 459 5.61 8.92 -0.71
CA ILE A 459 4.50 9.31 0.18
C ILE A 459 3.84 10.59 -0.35
N VAL A 460 4.65 11.61 -0.70
CA VAL A 460 4.15 12.87 -1.27
C VAL A 460 3.40 12.63 -2.58
N GLY A 461 3.92 11.78 -3.47
CA GLY A 461 3.24 11.38 -4.71
C GLY A 461 1.91 10.67 -4.46
N ALA A 462 1.90 9.70 -3.54
CA ALA A 462 0.71 8.93 -3.17
C ALA A 462 -0.40 9.81 -2.59
N VAL A 463 -0.08 10.74 -1.68
CA VAL A 463 -1.03 11.69 -1.09
C VAL A 463 -1.67 12.59 -2.16
N VAL A 464 -0.89 13.09 -3.12
CA VAL A 464 -1.38 13.96 -4.19
C VAL A 464 -2.30 13.23 -5.19
N LEU A 465 -2.04 11.95 -5.45
CA LEU A 465 -2.94 11.07 -6.21
C LEU A 465 -4.21 10.77 -5.39
N ALA A 466 -4.08 10.35 -4.13
CA ALA A 466 -5.18 10.01 -3.23
C ALA A 466 -6.16 11.18 -3.01
N ALA A 467 -5.70 12.43 -3.07
CA ALA A 467 -6.52 13.64 -3.04
C ALA A 467 -7.65 13.68 -4.09
N PHE A 468 -7.63 12.82 -5.11
CA PHE A 468 -8.76 12.57 -6.00
C PHE A 468 -10.05 12.16 -5.24
N ILE A 469 -9.95 11.35 -4.18
CA ILE A 469 -11.09 10.84 -3.40
C ILE A 469 -11.85 11.95 -2.67
N PRO A 470 -11.24 12.78 -1.80
CA PRO A 470 -11.95 13.87 -1.12
C PRO A 470 -12.46 14.94 -2.10
N LEU A 471 -11.75 15.18 -3.22
CA LEU A 471 -12.24 16.07 -4.27
C LEU A 471 -13.46 15.50 -5.01
N MET A 472 -13.51 14.19 -5.26
CA MET A 472 -14.69 13.50 -5.81
C MET A 472 -15.91 13.67 -4.89
N ILE A 473 -15.72 13.46 -3.57
CA ILE A 473 -16.76 13.65 -2.55
C ILE A 473 -17.22 15.12 -2.51
N SER A 474 -16.29 16.07 -2.59
CA SER A 474 -16.57 17.51 -2.67
C SER A 474 -17.40 17.86 -3.91
N SER A 475 -17.00 17.38 -5.09
CA SER A 475 -17.75 17.55 -6.34
C SER A 475 -19.15 16.93 -6.28
N ALA A 476 -19.31 15.78 -5.61
CA ALA A 476 -20.62 15.17 -5.42
C ALA A 476 -21.50 16.01 -4.47
N LYS A 477 -20.95 16.51 -3.36
CA LYS A 477 -21.64 17.43 -2.43
C LYS A 477 -22.11 18.71 -3.16
N VAL A 478 -21.25 19.33 -3.98
CA VAL A 478 -21.61 20.50 -4.82
C VAL A 478 -22.75 20.16 -5.79
N SER A 479 -22.67 19.02 -6.48
CA SER A 479 -23.71 18.59 -7.42
C SER A 479 -25.08 18.39 -6.74
N VAL A 480 -25.09 17.77 -5.55
CA VAL A 480 -26.31 17.56 -4.75
C VAL A 480 -26.86 18.87 -4.21
N ALA A 481 -26.02 19.78 -3.71
CA ALA A 481 -26.44 21.08 -3.19
C ALA A 481 -27.10 21.96 -4.28
N ALA A 482 -26.47 22.05 -5.46
CA ALA A 482 -27.03 22.78 -6.59
C ALA A 482 -28.39 22.19 -7.05
N ARG A 483 -28.52 20.86 -7.03
CA ARG A 483 -29.80 20.18 -7.33
C ARG A 483 -30.89 20.47 -6.30
N ARG A 484 -30.55 20.51 -5.00
CA ARG A 484 -31.52 20.88 -3.94
C ARG A 484 -32.03 22.32 -4.15
N ARG A 485 -31.12 23.27 -4.47
CA ARG A 485 -31.48 24.65 -4.84
C ARG A 485 -32.42 24.69 -6.05
N MET A 486 -32.06 24.04 -7.17
CA MET A 486 -32.93 23.95 -8.35
C MET A 486 -34.30 23.29 -8.13
N VAL A 487 -34.46 22.46 -7.09
CA VAL A 487 -35.76 21.88 -6.70
C VAL A 487 -36.54 22.86 -5.84
N ALA A 488 -35.90 23.52 -4.86
CA ALA A 488 -36.51 24.57 -4.05
C ALA A 488 -36.96 25.78 -4.90
N GLU A 489 -36.12 26.24 -5.83
CA GLU A 489 -36.44 27.29 -6.82
C GLU A 489 -37.65 26.94 -7.69
N ARG A 490 -37.90 25.65 -7.95
CA ARG A 490 -39.05 25.16 -8.72
C ARG A 490 -40.30 24.98 -7.86
N ALA A 491 -40.15 24.58 -6.60
CA ALA A 491 -41.25 24.55 -5.64
C ALA A 491 -41.76 25.97 -5.37
N ALA A 492 -40.85 26.92 -5.08
CA ALA A 492 -41.18 28.32 -4.86
C ALA A 492 -41.86 28.98 -6.08
N ARG A 493 -41.45 28.62 -7.31
CA ARG A 493 -42.10 29.06 -8.56
C ARG A 493 -43.42 28.35 -8.88
N ALA A 494 -43.74 27.25 -8.21
CA ALA A 494 -45.03 26.57 -8.34
C ALA A 494 -46.02 27.16 -7.34
N SER A 495 -45.63 27.35 -6.08
CA SER A 495 -46.44 28.07 -5.10
C SER A 495 -46.74 29.49 -5.56
N SER A 496 -45.75 30.21 -6.11
CA SER A 496 -45.96 31.55 -6.69
C SER A 496 -46.66 31.56 -8.07
N SER A 497 -47.30 30.46 -8.48
CA SER A 497 -48.13 30.41 -9.70
C SER A 497 -49.57 29.96 -9.44
N ASP A 498 -49.86 29.49 -8.22
CA ASP A 498 -51.23 29.12 -7.82
C ASP A 498 -52.00 30.33 -7.25
N ASP A 499 -51.30 31.36 -6.73
CA ASP A 499 -51.90 32.60 -6.21
C ASP A 499 -52.42 33.58 -7.31
N ASP A 500 -51.89 33.52 -8.54
CA ASP A 500 -52.17 34.47 -9.64
C ASP A 500 -53.38 34.06 -10.52
N ALA A 501 -54.26 33.18 -10.03
CA ALA A 501 -55.22 32.42 -10.86
C ALA A 501 -56.69 32.90 -10.80
N ALA A 502 -56.95 34.22 -10.82
CA ALA A 502 -58.31 34.78 -10.99
C ALA A 502 -58.33 36.04 -11.90
N PRO A 503 -59.43 36.35 -12.64
CA PRO A 503 -59.28 37.01 -13.95
C PRO A 503 -60.08 38.31 -14.18
N HIS A 504 -59.41 39.36 -14.64
CA HIS A 504 -59.94 40.46 -15.48
C HIS A 504 -58.75 41.05 -16.27
N ALA A 505 -58.74 41.47 -17.54
CA ALA A 505 -59.71 41.88 -18.58
C ALA A 505 -59.24 43.27 -19.14
N ALA A 506 -58.66 43.24 -20.33
CA ALA A 506 -58.43 44.34 -21.30
C ALA A 506 -58.13 45.80 -20.83
N ALA A 507 -56.89 46.27 -21.06
CA ALA A 507 -56.63 47.56 -21.76
C ALA A 507 -55.15 47.76 -22.16
N SER A 508 -54.94 48.56 -23.21
CA SER A 508 -53.71 49.28 -23.62
C SER A 508 -54.16 50.59 -24.28
N PRO A 509 -53.33 51.64 -24.48
CA PRO A 509 -51.92 51.84 -24.10
C PRO A 509 -51.64 53.20 -23.36
N SER A 510 -50.40 53.47 -22.94
CA SER A 510 -49.71 54.78 -23.12
C SER A 510 -48.31 54.88 -22.46
N ARG A 511 -47.57 55.94 -22.85
CA ARG A 511 -46.31 56.55 -22.34
C ARG A 511 -46.58 58.09 -22.30
N PRO A 512 -45.74 59.01 -21.75
CA PRO A 512 -44.31 58.90 -21.35
C PRO A 512 -43.87 59.65 -20.04
N GLY A 513 -42.57 59.54 -19.68
CA GLY A 513 -41.74 60.64 -19.08
C GLY A 513 -41.99 61.09 -17.63
N GLN A 514 -41.20 62.01 -17.04
CA GLN A 514 -39.76 62.35 -17.20
C GLN A 514 -39.24 63.25 -16.02
N ALA A 515 -38.00 63.05 -15.57
CA ALA A 515 -37.10 64.01 -14.85
C ALA A 515 -37.40 64.51 -13.39
N GLY A 516 -36.30 64.86 -12.68
CA GLY A 516 -36.21 65.71 -11.46
C GLY A 516 -36.53 65.06 -10.09
N SER A 517 -36.07 65.57 -8.93
CA SER A 517 -34.74 66.09 -8.50
C SER A 517 -34.73 66.43 -6.99
N VAL A 518 -33.73 65.90 -6.25
CA VAL A 518 -33.12 66.29 -4.93
C VAL A 518 -33.31 67.78 -4.53
N PRO A 519 -33.54 68.20 -3.23
CA PRO A 519 -32.79 67.83 -2.01
C PRO A 519 -33.54 67.63 -0.64
N THR A 520 -32.72 67.37 0.40
CA THR A 520 -32.91 67.27 1.89
C THR A 520 -32.97 68.68 2.59
N PRO A 521 -32.99 68.91 3.96
CA PRO A 521 -32.59 68.06 5.12
C PRO A 521 -33.28 68.25 6.52
N SER A 522 -32.73 67.59 7.57
CA SER A 522 -32.74 67.91 9.05
C SER A 522 -34.06 67.81 9.87
N SER A 523 -34.08 67.54 11.21
CA SER A 523 -33.05 67.11 12.22
C SER A 523 -33.68 66.67 13.58
N SER A 524 -32.85 66.13 14.52
CA SER A 524 -33.02 66.04 16.01
C SER A 524 -34.14 65.16 16.63
N GLY A 525 -33.99 64.53 17.82
CA GLY A 525 -32.78 64.34 18.67
C GLY A 525 -33.07 63.75 20.10
N GLU A 526 -32.09 63.00 20.66
CA GLU A 526 -31.79 62.70 22.11
C GLU A 526 -32.86 61.96 22.99
N ALA A 527 -32.59 61.27 24.13
CA ALA A 527 -31.41 60.93 24.99
C ALA A 527 -31.61 59.48 25.59
N VAL A 528 -30.67 58.60 26.00
CA VAL A 528 -29.40 58.66 26.81
C VAL A 528 -29.68 58.80 28.33
N PRO A 529 -28.91 58.23 29.32
CA PRO A 529 -27.63 57.46 29.32
C PRO A 529 -27.81 55.91 29.44
N ALA A 530 -27.00 55.00 30.04
CA ALA A 530 -25.78 54.94 30.91
C ALA A 530 -25.17 53.48 30.87
N ASN A 531 -23.97 53.09 31.35
CA ASN A 531 -22.66 53.74 31.62
C ASN A 531 -21.53 52.64 31.82
N ALA A 532 -20.32 53.05 32.26
CA ALA A 532 -19.02 52.38 32.52
C ALA A 532 -18.93 51.10 33.41
N GLY A 533 -17.79 50.35 33.45
CA GLY A 533 -16.50 50.49 32.72
C GLY A 533 -15.30 49.68 33.31
N HIS A 534 -14.05 50.13 33.04
CA HIS A 534 -12.69 49.53 33.25
C HIS A 534 -12.13 48.73 32.05
N GLY A 535 -10.81 48.72 31.72
CA GLY A 535 -9.69 49.59 32.17
C GLY A 535 -8.26 49.00 32.02
N GLY A 536 -7.31 49.72 31.36
CA GLY A 536 -5.86 49.37 31.25
C GLY A 536 -5.47 48.57 29.98
N SER A 537 -4.43 48.84 29.16
CA SER A 537 -3.09 49.52 29.24
C SER A 537 -1.95 48.61 29.76
N SER A 538 -0.71 48.59 29.22
CA SER A 538 -0.05 49.33 28.10
C SER A 538 0.67 48.31 27.16
N SER A 539 1.84 48.40 26.49
CA SER A 539 2.95 49.34 26.10
C SER A 539 3.89 48.53 25.15
N ARG A 540 4.80 48.98 24.26
CA ARG A 540 5.32 50.23 23.63
C ARG A 540 6.06 49.75 22.34
N THR A 541 6.07 50.43 21.18
CA THR A 541 6.85 51.62 20.75
C THR A 541 8.39 51.46 20.78
N VAL A 542 9.09 51.58 19.62
CA VAL A 542 10.32 52.41 19.43
C VAL A 542 10.80 52.50 17.96
N THR A 543 10.95 53.75 17.49
CA THR A 543 11.72 54.39 16.39
C THR A 543 12.11 53.74 15.04
N THR A 544 12.05 54.61 14.01
CA THR A 544 12.69 54.52 12.68
C THR A 544 13.98 55.37 12.56
N ARG A 545 14.95 54.91 11.75
CA ARG A 545 15.93 55.66 10.91
C ARG A 545 16.49 54.64 9.90
N GLY A 546 16.88 54.94 8.66
CA GLY A 546 17.82 55.95 8.14
C GLY A 546 18.90 55.15 7.35
N ASP A 547 19.44 55.56 6.20
CA ASP A 547 19.35 56.83 5.46
C ASP A 547 19.38 56.59 3.92
N VAL A 548 19.56 57.64 3.10
CA VAL A 548 19.40 57.62 1.63
C VAL A 548 20.56 58.31 0.90
N GLU A 549 21.28 57.55 0.06
CA GLU A 549 22.11 57.99 -1.08
C GLU A 549 22.10 56.86 -2.14
N GLY A 550 22.35 57.03 -3.45
CA GLY A 550 22.52 58.25 -4.25
C GLY A 550 22.98 57.94 -5.71
N SER A 551 22.43 58.66 -6.70
CA SER A 551 22.96 58.89 -8.07
C SER A 551 22.98 57.81 -9.19
N THR A 552 22.06 57.99 -10.16
CA THR A 552 22.25 58.11 -11.64
C THR A 552 22.84 57.03 -12.59
N MET A 553 22.32 57.09 -13.83
CA MET A 553 22.84 56.57 -15.14
C MET A 553 22.72 55.06 -15.41
N GLY A 554 22.58 54.60 -16.67
CA GLY A 554 22.33 55.32 -17.93
C GLY A 554 22.79 54.55 -19.18
N GLN A 555 22.06 54.69 -20.30
CA GLN A 555 22.29 54.05 -21.63
C GLN A 555 22.10 52.50 -21.69
N GLY A 556 21.66 51.87 -22.78
CA GLY A 556 20.94 52.38 -23.96
C GLY A 556 21.58 52.10 -25.34
N VAL A 557 21.11 51.08 -26.06
CA VAL A 557 21.34 50.86 -27.52
C VAL A 557 20.04 50.30 -28.15
N ALA A 558 19.74 50.58 -29.44
CA ALA A 558 18.42 50.37 -30.04
C ALA A 558 18.42 50.07 -31.56
N SER A 559 17.24 49.67 -32.07
CA SER A 559 16.82 49.68 -33.51
C SER A 559 17.46 48.60 -34.44
N SER A 560 16.95 48.30 -35.65
CA SER A 560 15.93 48.94 -36.51
C SER A 560 15.11 47.98 -37.44
N VAL A 561 13.78 48.16 -37.48
CA VAL A 561 12.89 48.56 -38.63
C VAL A 561 13.56 48.70 -40.04
N PRO A 562 12.91 48.45 -41.24
CA PRO A 562 11.49 48.65 -41.66
C PRO A 562 10.81 47.53 -42.51
N ALA A 563 9.71 47.85 -43.22
CA ALA A 563 8.79 46.95 -43.95
C ALA A 563 8.30 47.51 -45.32
N GLY A 564 7.47 46.73 -46.05
CA GLY A 564 6.67 47.17 -47.22
C GLY A 564 5.95 45.99 -47.92
N HIS A 565 5.09 46.14 -48.95
CA HIS A 565 4.08 47.18 -49.28
C HIS A 565 3.19 46.68 -50.47
N GLY A 566 1.94 47.17 -50.63
CA GLY A 566 0.99 46.80 -51.73
C GLY A 566 0.13 45.54 -51.46
N GLY A 567 -1.08 45.32 -51.99
CA GLY A 567 -1.95 46.06 -52.95
C GLY A 567 -2.37 45.16 -54.13
N GLY A 568 -3.61 45.09 -54.67
CA GLY A 568 -4.92 45.68 -54.35
C GLY A 568 -6.02 45.23 -55.38
N SER A 569 -7.30 45.59 -55.19
CA SER A 569 -8.50 45.19 -56.02
C SER A 569 -8.95 43.71 -55.87
N SER A 570 -10.21 43.28 -55.66
CA SER A 570 -11.61 43.72 -55.97
C SER A 570 -12.16 43.21 -57.33
N ARG A 571 -13.44 42.82 -57.51
CA ARG A 571 -14.70 42.94 -56.71
C ARG A 571 -15.54 41.64 -56.75
N GLY A 572 -16.53 41.53 -55.85
CA GLY A 572 -17.63 40.55 -55.94
C GLY A 572 -18.39 40.39 -54.61
N ALA A 573 -19.49 41.12 -54.41
CA ALA A 573 -20.11 41.27 -53.09
C ALA A 573 -21.57 40.80 -53.03
N SER A 574 -21.96 40.25 -51.87
CA SER A 574 -23.31 40.36 -51.32
C SER A 574 -23.20 40.58 -49.81
N THR A 575 -24.08 41.39 -49.22
CA THR A 575 -23.94 41.89 -47.86
C THR A 575 -25.16 41.55 -47.00
N GLN A 576 -24.91 41.13 -45.75
CA GLN A 576 -25.85 41.30 -44.65
C GLN A 576 -25.14 42.00 -43.50
N ARG A 577 -25.89 42.84 -42.80
CA ARG A 577 -25.33 43.85 -41.89
C ARG A 577 -24.83 43.25 -40.58
N GLU A 578 -23.77 43.87 -40.08
CA GLU A 578 -23.30 43.70 -38.71
C GLU A 578 -24.29 44.25 -37.69
N GLY A 579 -24.26 43.65 -36.50
CA GLY A 579 -24.88 44.16 -35.28
C GLY A 579 -23.94 43.88 -34.11
N ASP A 580 -22.76 44.49 -34.11
CA ASP A 580 -21.87 44.44 -32.95
C ASP A 580 -22.41 45.32 -31.81
N GLY A 581 -22.04 45.02 -30.57
CA GLY A 581 -22.45 45.80 -29.39
C GLY A 581 -23.00 45.02 -28.20
N SER A 582 -22.50 43.81 -27.90
CA SER A 582 -22.72 43.22 -26.55
C SER A 582 -21.71 42.16 -26.12
N ALA A 583 -21.33 41.25 -27.02
CA ALA A 583 -20.62 40.01 -26.67
C ALA A 583 -19.27 40.22 -25.94
N ARG A 584 -18.57 41.35 -26.20
CA ARG A 584 -17.21 41.57 -25.68
C ARG A 584 -17.14 41.99 -24.20
N ARG A 585 -18.23 42.44 -23.58
CA ARG A 585 -18.24 42.84 -22.15
C ARG A 585 -18.55 41.70 -21.17
N GLN A 586 -19.25 40.63 -21.57
CA GLN A 586 -19.55 39.51 -20.66
C GLN A 586 -18.37 38.55 -20.41
N SER A 587 -17.30 38.63 -21.21
CA SER A 587 -16.08 37.84 -20.98
C SER A 587 -15.22 38.31 -19.80
N ALA A 588 -15.45 39.53 -19.29
CA ALA A 588 -14.65 40.13 -18.20
C ALA A 588 -15.30 40.03 -16.81
N ALA A 589 -16.57 39.59 -16.73
CA ALA A 589 -17.38 39.63 -15.51
C ALA A 589 -17.53 38.26 -14.80
N SER A 590 -16.51 37.39 -14.87
CA SER A 590 -16.49 36.11 -14.14
C SER A 590 -15.10 35.68 -13.63
N SER A 591 -14.10 36.56 -13.72
CA SER A 591 -12.73 36.35 -13.22
C SER A 591 -12.50 36.91 -11.81
N SER A 592 -13.56 37.01 -11.00
CA SER A 592 -13.57 37.59 -9.64
C SER A 592 -13.87 36.54 -8.56
N ALA A 593 -13.07 35.47 -8.52
CA ALA A 593 -12.94 34.58 -7.37
C ALA A 593 -11.46 34.18 -7.25
N GLY A 594 -10.83 34.42 -6.10
CA GLY A 594 -9.38 34.36 -5.92
C GLY A 594 -8.77 32.99 -6.21
N GLY A 595 -8.22 32.82 -7.42
CA GLY A 595 -7.57 31.59 -7.88
C GLY A 595 -6.08 31.79 -8.12
N VAL A 596 -5.24 31.01 -7.44
CA VAL A 596 -3.77 31.03 -7.59
C VAL A 596 -3.38 30.70 -9.04
N SER A 597 -2.46 31.47 -9.62
CA SER A 597 -2.10 31.36 -11.04
C SER A 597 -1.54 29.97 -11.42
N PRO A 598 -1.67 29.52 -12.69
CA PRO A 598 -1.10 28.26 -13.15
C PRO A 598 0.42 28.18 -12.95
N LEU A 599 1.15 29.30 -13.14
CA LEU A 599 2.60 29.36 -12.95
C LEU A 599 2.95 29.23 -11.46
N THR A 600 2.23 29.95 -10.58
CA THR A 600 2.42 29.86 -9.13
C THR A 600 2.12 28.45 -8.60
N GLN A 601 1.08 27.78 -9.13
CA GLN A 601 0.79 26.37 -8.82
C GLN A 601 1.90 25.41 -9.27
N LEU A 602 2.51 25.66 -10.43
CA LEU A 602 3.63 24.85 -10.94
C LEU A 602 4.89 25.06 -10.09
N LEU A 603 5.25 26.31 -9.78
CA LEU A 603 6.39 26.64 -8.93
C LEU A 603 6.23 26.07 -7.52
N ALA A 604 5.04 26.18 -6.92
CA ALA A 604 4.73 25.54 -5.64
C ALA A 604 4.86 24.00 -5.71
N GLY A 605 4.46 23.38 -6.83
CA GLY A 605 4.59 21.94 -7.02
C GLY A 605 6.04 21.47 -7.17
N VAL A 606 6.88 22.25 -7.85
CA VAL A 606 8.34 22.01 -7.88
C VAL A 606 8.93 22.16 -6.48
N LEU A 607 8.61 23.26 -5.79
CA LEU A 607 9.11 23.54 -4.44
C LEU A 607 8.74 22.45 -3.43
N THR A 608 7.50 21.93 -3.45
CA THR A 608 7.11 20.79 -2.59
C THR A 608 7.99 19.56 -2.80
N VAL A 609 8.36 19.25 -4.04
CA VAL A 609 9.22 18.08 -4.32
C VAL A 609 10.69 18.36 -3.98
N VAL A 610 11.18 19.58 -4.22
CA VAL A 610 12.53 19.99 -3.78
C VAL A 610 12.65 19.93 -2.27
N LEU A 611 11.65 20.41 -1.52
CA LEU A 611 11.62 20.30 -0.06
C LEU A 611 11.52 18.85 0.42
N ALA A 612 10.76 17.99 -0.26
CA ALA A 612 10.70 16.56 0.06
C ALA A 612 12.04 15.83 -0.19
N VAL A 613 12.76 16.20 -1.26
CA VAL A 613 14.12 15.67 -1.51
C VAL A 613 15.10 16.19 -0.48
N ALA A 614 15.10 17.51 -0.19
CA ALA A 614 15.99 18.11 0.80
C ALA A 614 15.77 17.54 2.21
N ALA A 615 14.52 17.35 2.64
CA ALA A 615 14.20 16.67 3.90
C ALA A 615 14.66 15.21 3.91
N GLY A 616 14.47 14.47 2.80
CA GLY A 616 14.95 13.09 2.68
C GLY A 616 16.48 12.95 2.72
N ILE A 617 17.23 13.96 2.27
CA ILE A 617 18.69 14.03 2.39
C ILE A 617 19.09 14.42 3.81
N ALA A 618 18.42 15.40 4.43
CA ALA A 618 18.70 15.84 5.80
C ALA A 618 18.48 14.75 6.86
N ILE A 619 17.59 13.78 6.58
CA ILE A 619 17.36 12.59 7.42
C ILE A 619 18.55 11.59 7.35
N ALA A 620 19.36 11.59 6.29
CA ALA A 620 20.47 10.65 6.10
C ALA A 620 21.59 11.22 5.20
N PRO A 621 22.34 12.24 5.64
CA PRO A 621 23.24 13.01 4.76
C PRO A 621 24.40 12.18 4.16
N GLN A 622 24.83 11.12 4.84
CA GLN A 622 25.92 10.23 4.38
C GLN A 622 25.57 9.47 3.08
N SER A 623 24.29 9.40 2.70
CA SER A 623 23.82 8.63 1.54
C SER A 623 23.98 9.33 0.17
N ALA A 624 24.64 10.51 0.11
CA ALA A 624 24.71 11.34 -1.09
C ALA A 624 25.79 10.94 -2.11
N GLY A 625 26.77 10.09 -1.76
CA GLY A 625 27.52 9.24 -2.70
C GLY A 625 28.27 9.91 -3.86
N PHE A 626 28.95 11.04 -3.66
CA PHE A 626 29.74 11.69 -4.73
C PHE A 626 31.14 11.07 -4.89
N SER A 627 31.29 10.12 -5.81
CA SER A 627 32.58 9.67 -6.38
C SER A 627 32.39 9.20 -7.83
N LEU A 628 33.44 9.22 -8.66
CA LEU A 628 33.33 9.11 -10.12
C LEU A 628 34.34 8.12 -10.75
N SER A 629 33.90 7.46 -11.83
CA SER A 629 34.70 6.84 -12.92
C SER A 629 35.45 5.52 -12.66
N GLY A 630 34.85 4.39 -13.06
CA GLY A 630 35.06 3.81 -14.41
C GLY A 630 36.35 3.03 -14.77
N GLY A 631 36.25 1.69 -14.87
CA GLY A 631 36.55 1.04 -16.16
C GLY A 631 37.57 -0.12 -16.33
N GLY A 632 37.58 -1.14 -15.47
CA GLY A 632 37.72 -2.59 -15.80
C GLY A 632 38.97 -3.21 -16.50
N GLY A 633 39.35 -4.44 -16.10
CA GLY A 633 40.07 -5.39 -16.97
C GLY A 633 40.96 -6.47 -16.33
N SER A 634 40.44 -7.70 -16.22
CA SER A 634 41.16 -9.01 -16.25
C SER A 634 42.21 -9.43 -15.21
N ALA A 635 42.58 -10.72 -15.25
CA ALA A 635 43.25 -11.48 -14.19
C ALA A 635 44.76 -11.71 -14.41
N ALA A 636 45.51 -11.99 -13.33
CA ALA A 636 46.97 -12.16 -13.34
C ALA A 636 47.48 -13.12 -12.23
N GLU A 637 48.67 -13.68 -12.42
CA GLU A 637 49.35 -14.62 -11.50
C GLU A 637 50.09 -13.93 -10.32
N GLY A 638 50.58 -14.71 -9.35
CA GLY A 638 51.25 -14.23 -8.14
C GLY A 638 52.71 -13.80 -8.31
N THR A 639 53.19 -12.88 -7.46
CA THR A 639 54.52 -12.24 -7.54
C THR A 639 55.61 -12.94 -6.74
N GLY A 640 55.25 -13.57 -5.61
CA GLY A 640 56.18 -14.16 -4.65
C GLY A 640 56.67 -13.21 -3.54
N GLU A 641 56.32 -11.92 -3.62
CA GLU A 641 56.56 -10.93 -2.55
C GLU A 641 55.54 -11.11 -1.40
N THR A 642 55.86 -10.59 -0.20
CA THR A 642 54.97 -10.63 0.97
C THR A 642 54.72 -9.23 1.53
N THR A 643 53.47 -8.95 1.91
CA THR A 643 53.01 -7.70 2.51
C THR A 643 52.51 -7.99 3.92
N GLU A 644 53.15 -7.37 4.92
CA GLU A 644 52.80 -7.52 6.34
C GLU A 644 52.07 -6.27 6.84
N VAL A 645 51.01 -6.47 7.64
CA VAL A 645 50.14 -5.38 8.13
C VAL A 645 49.77 -5.63 9.60
N THR A 646 49.96 -4.63 10.47
CA THR A 646 49.32 -4.65 11.80
C THR A 646 47.92 -4.04 11.69
N MET A 647 46.94 -4.68 12.30
CA MET A 647 45.55 -4.24 12.33
C MET A 647 45.01 -4.33 13.75
N HIS A 648 44.18 -3.36 14.13
CA HIS A 648 43.73 -3.17 15.50
C HIS A 648 42.20 -3.33 15.54
N ALA A 649 41.67 -4.23 16.37
CA ALA A 649 40.24 -4.27 16.72
C ALA A 649 39.98 -3.21 17.80
N ARG A 650 38.96 -2.37 17.60
CA ARG A 650 38.73 -1.15 18.38
C ARG A 650 37.33 -1.13 19.01
N GLU A 651 37.24 -0.47 20.17
CA GLU A 651 36.02 -0.27 20.97
C GLU A 651 34.82 0.33 20.19
N ASP A 652 35.06 1.05 19.08
CA ASP A 652 33.99 1.58 18.21
C ASP A 652 33.41 0.54 17.21
N MET A 653 33.69 -0.75 17.44
CA MET A 653 33.33 -1.90 16.62
C MET A 653 33.82 -1.78 15.17
N ARG A 654 35.13 -1.53 15.04
CA ARG A 654 35.86 -1.48 13.76
C ARG A 654 37.20 -2.21 13.83
N PHE A 655 37.71 -2.52 12.64
CA PHE A 655 39.14 -2.72 12.44
C PHE A 655 39.78 -1.42 11.93
N ASP A 656 40.97 -1.11 12.43
CA ASP A 656 41.83 -0.05 11.90
C ASP A 656 43.18 -0.67 11.43
N PRO A 657 43.54 -0.59 10.14
CA PRO A 657 42.77 -0.04 9.02
C PRO A 657 41.62 -0.95 8.55
N SER A 658 40.49 -0.36 8.16
CA SER A 658 39.36 -1.11 7.57
C SER A 658 39.48 -1.38 6.05
N GLU A 659 40.52 -0.86 5.41
CA GLU A 659 40.87 -1.15 4.00
C GLU A 659 42.38 -1.43 3.93
N ILE A 660 42.76 -2.61 3.45
CA ILE A 660 44.16 -3.02 3.31
C ILE A 660 44.52 -3.09 1.83
N ARG A 661 45.49 -2.29 1.39
CA ARG A 661 45.95 -2.25 -0.01
C ARG A 661 47.19 -3.12 -0.18
N VAL A 662 47.11 -4.11 -1.07
CA VAL A 662 48.16 -5.12 -1.29
C VAL A 662 48.54 -5.13 -2.77
N PRO A 663 49.83 -5.04 -3.16
CA PRO A 663 50.22 -5.18 -4.56
C PRO A 663 49.74 -6.53 -5.12
N ARG A 664 49.08 -6.51 -6.28
CA ARG A 664 48.41 -7.69 -6.83
C ARG A 664 49.38 -8.86 -7.00
N GLY A 665 49.04 -10.00 -6.42
CA GLY A 665 49.84 -11.22 -6.47
C GLY A 665 50.82 -11.39 -5.31
N ASN A 666 50.94 -10.42 -4.39
CA ASN A 666 51.67 -10.61 -3.14
C ASN A 666 50.92 -11.52 -2.17
N ARG A 667 51.64 -12.19 -1.28
CA ARG A 667 51.08 -12.82 -0.07
C ARG A 667 50.77 -11.75 0.98
N LEU A 668 49.62 -11.82 1.64
CA LEU A 668 49.25 -10.95 2.76
C LEU A 668 49.35 -11.70 4.10
N VAL A 669 50.02 -11.09 5.07
CA VAL A 669 50.06 -11.55 6.47
C VAL A 669 49.62 -10.40 7.37
N ILE A 670 48.64 -10.65 8.26
CA ILE A 670 48.10 -9.64 9.18
C ILE A 670 48.44 -10.01 10.61
N THR A 671 48.90 -9.06 11.42
CA THR A 671 48.94 -9.20 12.88
C THR A 671 47.77 -8.41 13.48
N LEU A 672 46.78 -9.13 13.99
CA LEU A 672 45.62 -8.56 14.66
C LEU A 672 45.93 -8.35 16.15
N VAL A 673 45.76 -7.12 16.62
CA VAL A 673 45.80 -6.74 18.04
C VAL A 673 44.36 -6.43 18.49
N ASN A 674 43.92 -7.01 19.60
CA ASN A 674 42.67 -6.59 20.24
C ASN A 674 42.95 -5.42 21.20
N GLU A 675 42.50 -4.21 20.86
CA GLU A 675 42.60 -3.01 21.70
C GLU A 675 41.26 -2.60 22.34
N ASP A 676 40.20 -3.39 22.13
CA ASP A 676 38.95 -3.25 22.88
C ASP A 676 39.21 -3.67 24.34
N PRO A 677 38.89 -2.82 25.34
CA PRO A 677 39.13 -3.14 26.74
C PRO A 677 38.13 -4.15 27.32
N SER A 678 37.07 -4.52 26.58
CA SER A 678 35.88 -5.16 27.15
C SER A 678 35.30 -6.32 26.32
N MET A 679 35.52 -6.33 25.00
CA MET A 679 34.97 -7.32 24.07
C MET A 679 36.06 -8.24 23.50
N VAL A 680 35.68 -9.51 23.34
CA VAL A 680 36.43 -10.47 22.53
C VAL A 680 36.20 -10.20 21.04
N HIS A 681 37.26 -10.33 20.24
CA HIS A 681 37.22 -10.14 18.78
C HIS A 681 38.02 -11.21 18.05
N ASP A 682 37.71 -11.45 16.79
CA ASP A 682 38.48 -12.30 15.88
C ASP A 682 38.54 -11.66 14.48
N LEU A 683 39.25 -12.30 13.56
CA LEU A 683 39.27 -11.98 12.14
C LEU A 683 39.18 -13.27 11.34
N VAL A 684 38.19 -13.34 10.45
CA VAL A 684 37.96 -14.43 9.50
C VAL A 684 37.85 -13.86 8.08
N PHE A 685 38.51 -14.47 7.12
CA PHE A 685 38.43 -14.12 5.69
C PHE A 685 37.56 -15.10 4.89
N ALA A 686 37.01 -14.63 3.76
CA ALA A 686 36.20 -15.47 2.86
C ALA A 686 36.94 -16.68 2.25
N ASN A 687 38.28 -16.76 2.38
CA ASN A 687 39.10 -17.91 1.98
C ASN A 687 39.43 -18.89 3.12
N GLY A 688 38.89 -18.67 4.33
CA GLY A 688 39.06 -19.53 5.50
C GLY A 688 40.26 -19.20 6.40
N ALA A 689 41.07 -18.18 6.08
CA ALA A 689 42.11 -17.70 6.99
C ALA A 689 41.48 -17.04 8.25
N THR A 690 41.97 -17.38 9.44
CA THR A 690 41.43 -16.90 10.72
C THR A 690 42.51 -16.64 11.78
N SER A 691 42.24 -15.72 12.71
CA SER A 691 43.04 -15.49 13.93
C SER A 691 42.71 -16.43 15.10
N GLY A 692 41.52 -17.04 15.09
CA GLY A 692 40.87 -17.48 16.34
C GLY A 692 40.43 -16.29 17.21
N ARG A 693 39.74 -16.58 18.32
CA ARG A 693 39.22 -15.56 19.24
C ARG A 693 40.34 -14.95 20.10
N LEU A 694 40.35 -13.61 20.21
CA LEU A 694 41.29 -12.82 21.00
C LEU A 694 40.57 -12.10 22.15
N ASP A 695 41.07 -12.33 23.36
CA ASP A 695 40.71 -11.55 24.55
C ASP A 695 41.18 -10.08 24.46
N PRO A 696 40.60 -9.15 25.23
CA PRO A 696 41.12 -7.80 25.41
C PRO A 696 42.64 -7.76 25.64
N GLY A 697 43.36 -7.02 24.79
CA GLY A 697 44.83 -6.90 24.83
C GLY A 697 45.62 -8.05 24.20
N ALA A 698 44.97 -9.10 23.69
CA ALA A 698 45.63 -10.22 23.03
C ALA A 698 46.04 -9.91 21.58
N THR A 699 46.87 -10.76 20.97
CA THR A 699 47.40 -10.57 19.60
C THR A 699 47.62 -11.91 18.90
N ALA A 700 47.27 -12.01 17.62
CA ALA A 700 47.55 -13.17 16.77
C ALA A 700 47.93 -12.77 15.34
N THR A 701 48.57 -13.68 14.61
CA THR A 701 48.98 -13.47 13.22
C THR A 701 48.21 -14.40 12.28
N VAL A 702 47.65 -13.84 11.21
CA VAL A 702 46.83 -14.50 10.18
C VAL A 702 47.57 -14.46 8.85
N ASP A 703 47.89 -15.61 8.28
CA ASP A 703 48.35 -15.73 6.89
C ASP A 703 47.14 -15.80 5.96
N VAL A 704 46.92 -14.75 5.18
CA VAL A 704 45.76 -14.60 4.29
C VAL A 704 46.03 -15.21 2.92
N GLY A 705 47.29 -15.58 2.63
CA GLY A 705 47.68 -16.15 1.33
C GLY A 705 47.86 -15.09 0.23
N VAL A 706 47.87 -15.53 -1.03
CA VAL A 706 48.16 -14.68 -2.19
C VAL A 706 46.93 -13.90 -2.66
N VAL A 707 47.05 -12.57 -2.74
CA VAL A 707 45.96 -11.64 -3.07
C VAL A 707 45.98 -11.32 -4.57
N THR A 708 45.27 -12.11 -5.38
CA THR A 708 45.05 -11.80 -6.81
C THR A 708 43.85 -10.88 -7.03
N ASP A 709 42.84 -10.94 -6.17
CA ASP A 709 41.54 -10.29 -6.36
C ASP A 709 41.00 -9.75 -5.01
N PRO A 710 39.97 -8.88 -5.00
CA PRO A 710 39.45 -8.32 -3.74
C PRO A 710 38.94 -9.40 -2.79
N LEU A 711 39.25 -9.27 -1.49
CA LEU A 711 38.91 -10.26 -0.46
C LEU A 711 38.38 -9.58 0.81
N ASP A 712 37.17 -9.98 1.22
CA ASP A 712 36.54 -9.47 2.44
C ASP A 712 36.91 -10.32 3.67
N GLY A 713 37.14 -9.65 4.80
CA GLY A 713 37.28 -10.25 6.12
C GLY A 713 36.39 -9.57 7.17
N TRP A 714 36.10 -10.25 8.28
CA TRP A 714 35.19 -9.78 9.32
C TRP A 714 35.47 -10.39 10.70
N CYS A 715 34.95 -9.76 11.75
CA CYS A 715 34.81 -10.37 13.08
C CYS A 715 33.58 -11.30 13.09
N SER A 716 33.76 -12.58 13.39
CA SER A 716 32.71 -13.61 13.39
C SER A 716 31.86 -13.63 14.67
N VAL A 717 32.32 -12.95 15.74
CA VAL A 717 31.55 -12.74 16.98
C VAL A 717 30.17 -12.15 16.66
N ILE A 718 29.11 -12.72 17.26
CA ILE A 718 27.74 -12.58 16.76
C ILE A 718 27.30 -11.11 16.71
N GLY A 719 27.02 -10.64 15.50
CA GLY A 719 26.59 -9.26 15.23
C GLY A 719 27.71 -8.24 15.05
N HIS A 720 28.97 -8.53 15.40
CA HIS A 720 30.10 -7.59 15.25
C HIS A 720 30.30 -7.19 13.78
N ARG A 721 30.30 -8.17 12.86
CA ARG A 721 30.25 -7.95 11.40
C ARG A 721 29.13 -6.98 10.98
N SER A 722 27.94 -7.10 11.58
CA SER A 722 26.77 -6.28 11.21
C SER A 722 26.86 -4.82 11.69
N MET A 723 27.72 -4.54 12.68
CA MET A 723 27.97 -3.19 13.19
C MET A 723 29.07 -2.45 12.43
N GLY A 724 29.95 -3.16 11.73
CA GLY A 724 31.04 -2.57 10.94
C GLY A 724 32.42 -3.20 11.13
N MET A 725 32.53 -4.32 11.86
CA MET A 725 33.78 -5.08 11.97
C MET A 725 34.03 -5.92 10.72
N THR A 726 34.37 -5.21 9.65
CA THR A 726 34.71 -5.71 8.32
C THR A 726 35.97 -5.01 7.82
N VAL A 727 36.88 -5.77 7.21
CA VAL A 727 38.08 -5.26 6.54
C VAL A 727 38.07 -5.70 5.08
N ASN A 728 38.34 -4.76 4.18
CA ASN A 728 38.37 -5.03 2.75
C ASN A 728 39.82 -5.08 2.27
N VAL A 729 40.28 -6.22 1.76
CA VAL A 729 41.59 -6.34 1.11
C VAL A 729 41.44 -6.00 -0.37
N VAL A 730 42.18 -4.98 -0.82
CA VAL A 730 42.10 -4.43 -2.17
C VAL A 730 43.43 -4.66 -2.89
N PRO A 731 43.48 -5.48 -3.95
CA PRO A 731 44.67 -5.59 -4.80
C PRO A 731 44.94 -4.25 -5.49
N VAL A 732 46.20 -3.84 -5.56
CA VAL A 732 46.65 -2.62 -6.27
C VAL A 732 47.70 -2.91 -7.33
N ASP A 733 47.77 -2.05 -8.35
CA ASP A 733 48.78 -2.09 -9.40
C ASP A 733 50.12 -1.46 -8.95
N GLU A 734 51.11 -1.44 -9.84
CA GLU A 734 52.41 -0.79 -9.63
C GLU A 734 52.30 0.73 -9.32
N ASN A 735 51.14 1.36 -9.57
CA ASN A 735 50.84 2.76 -9.33
C ASN A 735 49.96 2.98 -8.07
N GLY A 736 49.68 1.93 -7.29
CA GLY A 736 48.82 1.98 -6.10
C GLY A 736 47.32 2.17 -6.39
N GLN A 737 46.90 2.01 -7.65
CA GLN A 737 45.49 2.07 -8.05
C GLN A 737 44.82 0.70 -7.82
N ALA A 738 43.58 0.71 -7.35
CA ALA A 738 42.83 -0.51 -7.07
C ALA A 738 42.55 -1.30 -8.37
N VAL A 739 43.04 -2.54 -8.43
CA VAL A 739 42.80 -3.43 -9.57
C VAL A 739 41.39 -4.00 -9.43
N SER A 740 40.52 -3.65 -10.37
CA SER A 740 39.24 -4.32 -10.51
C SER A 740 39.46 -5.70 -11.12
N GLY A 741 39.33 -6.76 -10.32
CA GLY A 741 39.37 -8.14 -10.82
C GLY A 741 38.30 -8.40 -11.88
N ASP A 742 38.54 -9.37 -12.78
CA ASP A 742 37.52 -9.77 -13.76
C ASP A 742 36.36 -10.45 -13.02
N GLY A 743 35.14 -10.01 -13.31
CA GLY A 743 34.00 -10.24 -12.42
C GLY A 743 33.43 -11.65 -12.45
N THR A 744 33.89 -12.53 -11.55
CA THR A 744 33.10 -13.67 -11.04
C THR A 744 33.38 -13.95 -9.55
N HIS A 745 32.81 -13.16 -8.65
CA HIS A 745 32.47 -13.60 -7.28
C HIS A 745 31.33 -12.73 -6.71
N ASP A 746 30.09 -13.02 -7.12
CA ASP A 746 28.91 -12.60 -6.35
C ASP A 746 28.93 -13.37 -5.02
N HIS A 747 29.47 -12.78 -3.95
CA HIS A 747 29.25 -13.26 -2.58
C HIS A 747 27.82 -12.91 -2.11
N SER A 748 26.86 -13.43 -2.86
CA SER A 748 25.49 -13.58 -2.42
C SER A 748 25.41 -14.72 -1.41
N SER A 749 25.33 -14.37 -0.12
CA SER A 749 24.49 -15.09 0.83
C SER A 749 23.06 -14.54 0.62
N ALA A 750 22.21 -15.08 -0.25
CA ALA A 750 21.77 -16.47 -0.38
C ALA A 750 21.06 -17.03 0.86
N ALA A 751 20.10 -16.26 1.38
CA ALA A 751 19.00 -16.79 2.18
C ALA A 751 17.73 -16.87 1.29
N GLY A 752 17.53 -18.02 0.64
CA GLY A 752 16.38 -18.29 -0.23
C GLY A 752 16.15 -19.79 -0.36
N GLY A 753 15.07 -20.30 0.26
CA GLY A 753 14.84 -21.74 0.40
C GLY A 753 14.39 -22.44 -0.88
N ALA A 754 14.59 -23.76 -0.90
CA ALA A 754 14.03 -24.69 -1.88
C ALA A 754 13.55 -25.95 -1.17
N ALA A 755 12.45 -26.56 -1.66
CA ALA A 755 11.86 -27.76 -1.06
C ALA A 755 11.78 -28.92 -2.07
N GLY A 756 12.23 -30.11 -1.66
CA GLY A 756 12.14 -31.34 -2.47
C GLY A 756 12.76 -32.53 -1.75
N SER A 757 11.99 -33.60 -1.52
CA SER A 757 12.40 -34.74 -0.69
C SER A 757 13.29 -35.75 -1.42
N GLY A 758 14.35 -36.23 -0.75
CA GLY A 758 15.36 -37.12 -1.36
C GLY A 758 16.16 -38.03 -0.41
N THR A 759 15.66 -38.33 0.79
CA THR A 759 16.19 -39.33 1.76
C THR A 759 17.68 -39.25 2.18
N ALA A 760 17.90 -38.62 3.34
CA ALA A 760 18.83 -39.06 4.39
C ALA A 760 20.35 -39.10 4.09
N ALA A 761 20.97 -37.92 4.08
CA ALA A 761 22.05 -37.62 5.04
C ALA A 761 21.58 -36.43 5.91
N GLY A 762 22.16 -36.23 7.09
CA GLY A 762 21.71 -35.19 8.03
C GLY A 762 21.92 -33.77 7.49
N SER A 763 20.91 -32.93 7.65
CA SER A 763 20.95 -31.47 7.48
C SER A 763 19.90 -30.92 8.44
N GLU A 764 20.28 -30.00 9.31
CA GLU A 764 19.40 -29.53 10.38
C GLU A 764 18.31 -28.58 9.86
N ALA A 765 17.14 -28.63 10.50
CA ALA A 765 15.96 -27.92 10.04
C ALA A 765 15.90 -26.49 10.61
N ASP A 766 15.42 -25.54 9.78
CA ASP A 766 15.07 -24.18 10.19
C ASP A 766 14.30 -24.21 11.54
N PRO A 767 14.77 -23.52 12.59
CA PRO A 767 14.12 -23.52 13.91
C PRO A 767 12.63 -23.17 13.88
N ALA A 768 12.18 -22.36 12.90
CA ALA A 768 10.76 -22.02 12.76
C ALA A 768 9.89 -23.20 12.27
N GLN A 769 10.50 -24.21 11.65
CA GLN A 769 9.86 -25.35 11.00
C GLN A 769 10.01 -26.66 11.79
N SER A 770 10.95 -26.72 12.76
CA SER A 770 11.16 -27.88 13.62
C SER A 770 10.27 -27.90 14.87
N ALA A 771 9.77 -26.75 15.33
CA ALA A 771 8.87 -26.66 16.49
C ALA A 771 7.40 -26.98 16.16
N ASP A 772 6.81 -27.95 16.86
CA ASP A 772 5.35 -28.07 16.95
C ASP A 772 4.83 -27.22 18.13
N LEU A 773 4.34 -26.03 17.83
CA LEU A 773 3.75 -25.10 18.81
C LEU A 773 2.40 -25.56 19.42
N ASN A 774 2.01 -26.83 19.20
CA ASN A 774 0.90 -27.51 19.88
C ASN A 774 1.40 -28.67 20.78
N ALA A 775 2.68 -29.02 20.71
CA ALA A 775 3.31 -29.97 21.61
C ALA A 775 3.60 -29.32 22.97
N ALA A 776 3.57 -30.12 24.03
CA ALA A 776 4.02 -29.66 25.33
C ALA A 776 5.54 -29.35 25.31
N PRO A 777 6.02 -28.42 26.16
CA PRO A 777 7.45 -28.22 26.35
C PRO A 777 8.19 -29.52 26.68
N GLY A 778 9.48 -29.58 26.34
CA GLY A 778 10.30 -30.77 26.50
C GLY A 778 10.44 -31.23 27.95
N LYS A 779 10.79 -32.51 28.15
CA LYS A 779 10.81 -33.16 29.48
C LYS A 779 11.77 -32.53 30.50
N GLY A 780 12.72 -31.72 30.06
CA GLY A 780 13.64 -30.96 30.92
C GLY A 780 13.25 -29.49 31.12
N PHE A 781 12.24 -28.99 30.40
CA PHE A 781 11.79 -27.60 30.54
C PHE A 781 11.00 -27.41 31.83
N THR A 782 11.28 -26.31 32.53
CA THR A 782 10.54 -25.90 33.74
C THR A 782 9.75 -24.65 33.43
N THR A 783 8.41 -24.77 33.38
CA THR A 783 7.50 -23.63 33.16
C THR A 783 7.75 -22.52 34.17
N ARG A 784 7.93 -21.28 33.69
CA ARG A 784 8.01 -20.12 34.58
C ARG A 784 6.65 -19.89 35.23
N SER A 785 6.59 -19.76 36.56
CA SER A 785 5.36 -19.35 37.23
C SER A 785 4.86 -18.02 36.65
N PRO A 786 3.59 -17.92 36.22
CA PRO A 786 3.01 -16.65 35.82
C PRO A 786 2.60 -15.80 37.03
N VAL A 787 2.48 -16.40 38.22
CA VAL A 787 2.03 -15.71 39.45
C VAL A 787 3.04 -14.62 39.81
N LEU A 788 2.54 -13.41 40.09
CA LEU A 788 3.35 -12.33 40.63
C LEU A 788 3.15 -12.26 42.15
N GLU A 789 4.17 -12.67 42.90
CA GLU A 789 4.15 -12.57 44.36
C GLU A 789 4.08 -11.09 44.83
N PRO A 790 3.46 -10.78 45.99
CA PRO A 790 3.39 -9.43 46.53
C PRO A 790 4.77 -8.77 46.70
N ALA A 791 4.82 -7.43 46.65
CA ALA A 791 6.04 -6.70 46.97
C ALA A 791 6.49 -6.97 48.42
N SER A 792 7.81 -7.10 48.62
CA SER A 792 8.39 -7.21 49.96
C SER A 792 8.15 -5.94 50.79
N GLU A 793 8.22 -6.08 52.12
CA GLU A 793 8.28 -4.95 53.05
C GLU A 793 9.71 -4.43 53.27
N GLU A 794 10.70 -5.04 52.61
CA GLU A 794 12.05 -4.50 52.52
C GLU A 794 12.10 -3.28 51.59
N THR A 795 12.80 -2.22 52.02
CA THR A 795 12.99 -0.98 51.24
C THR A 795 14.34 -0.92 50.51
N VAL A 796 15.17 -1.97 50.65
CA VAL A 796 16.47 -2.10 49.99
C VAL A 796 16.65 -3.53 49.46
N HIS A 797 16.19 -3.76 48.23
CA HIS A 797 16.21 -5.04 47.55
C HIS A 797 17.62 -5.36 47.05
N ARG A 798 18.15 -6.53 47.40
CA ARG A 798 19.47 -7.00 46.95
C ARG A 798 19.34 -8.20 46.03
N VAL A 799 20.04 -8.15 44.90
CA VAL A 799 19.96 -9.18 43.84
C VAL A 799 21.34 -9.38 43.23
N THR A 800 21.74 -10.64 42.99
CA THR A 800 22.85 -10.95 42.09
C THR A 800 22.27 -11.40 40.74
N LEU A 801 22.63 -10.74 39.66
CA LEU A 801 22.42 -11.19 38.29
C LEU A 801 23.71 -11.86 37.79
N ASP A 802 23.68 -13.18 37.75
CA ASP A 802 24.78 -14.02 37.29
C ASP A 802 24.64 -14.26 35.78
N VAL A 803 25.56 -13.75 34.97
CA VAL A 803 25.48 -13.86 33.51
C VAL A 803 26.07 -15.19 33.04
N GLN A 804 25.24 -15.98 32.35
CA GLN A 804 25.63 -17.30 31.83
C GLN A 804 25.20 -17.48 30.37
N GLU A 805 26.08 -18.12 29.59
CA GLU A 805 25.78 -18.63 28.24
C GLU A 805 25.39 -20.11 28.37
N VAL A 806 24.12 -20.44 28.14
CA VAL A 806 23.55 -21.77 28.44
C VAL A 806 22.47 -22.19 27.46
N ALA A 807 22.54 -23.44 26.99
CA ALA A 807 21.51 -24.07 26.16
C ALA A 807 20.14 -24.07 26.87
N ARG A 808 19.11 -23.46 26.27
CA ARG A 808 17.74 -23.38 26.81
C ARG A 808 16.69 -23.64 25.74
N GLU A 809 15.69 -24.46 26.11
CA GLU A 809 14.49 -24.62 25.28
C GLU A 809 13.65 -23.33 25.32
N VAL A 810 13.33 -22.81 24.13
CA VAL A 810 12.50 -21.59 23.96
C VAL A 810 11.21 -21.86 23.18
N ALA A 811 11.12 -22.99 22.47
CA ALA A 811 9.88 -23.51 21.92
C ALA A 811 9.90 -25.04 21.99
N PRO A 812 8.75 -25.75 21.94
CA PRO A 812 8.72 -27.21 22.01
C PRO A 812 9.64 -27.87 20.98
N GLY A 813 10.72 -28.50 21.46
CA GLY A 813 11.73 -29.15 20.62
C GLY A 813 12.84 -28.25 20.06
N VAL A 814 12.84 -26.94 20.35
CA VAL A 814 13.89 -26.00 19.92
C VAL A 814 14.65 -25.45 21.12
N THR A 815 15.92 -25.85 21.19
CA THR A 815 16.92 -25.32 22.11
C THR A 815 17.75 -24.26 21.40
N MET A 816 18.05 -23.16 22.07
CA MET A 816 19.01 -22.14 21.64
C MET A 816 20.11 -21.97 22.67
N ASP A 817 21.29 -21.55 22.24
CA ASP A 817 22.36 -21.15 23.16
C ASP A 817 22.08 -19.73 23.66
N ALA A 818 21.44 -19.66 24.83
CA ALA A 818 20.88 -18.45 25.39
C ALA A 818 21.91 -17.69 26.23
N TRP A 819 21.91 -16.37 26.09
CA TRP A 819 22.63 -15.48 27.01
C TRP A 819 21.64 -15.03 28.07
N THR A 820 21.96 -15.29 29.34
CA THR A 820 20.95 -15.29 30.42
C THR A 820 21.40 -14.52 31.63
N TYR A 821 20.43 -14.04 32.41
CA TYR A 821 20.65 -13.69 33.82
C TYR A 821 20.13 -14.85 34.69
N ASN A 822 20.96 -15.30 35.64
CA ASN A 822 20.71 -16.42 36.56
C ASN A 822 20.37 -17.74 35.84
N GLY A 823 20.97 -17.97 34.67
CA GLY A 823 20.82 -19.23 33.93
C GLY A 823 19.43 -19.47 33.34
N GLN A 824 18.60 -18.44 33.14
CA GLN A 824 17.25 -18.55 32.57
C GLN A 824 17.06 -17.63 31.36
N TYR A 825 16.39 -18.13 30.32
CA TYR A 825 15.93 -17.28 29.22
C TYR A 825 14.79 -16.38 29.76
N MET A 826 14.97 -15.06 29.68
CA MET A 826 14.43 -14.06 30.62
C MET A 826 15.02 -14.19 32.05
N GLY A 827 15.57 -13.11 32.59
CA GLY A 827 16.08 -13.02 33.96
C GLY A 827 14.98 -13.07 35.04
N PRO A 828 15.34 -12.92 36.33
CA PRO A 828 14.37 -12.87 37.43
C PRO A 828 13.46 -11.63 37.33
N THR A 829 12.20 -11.77 37.76
CA THR A 829 11.32 -10.62 38.00
C THR A 829 11.69 -9.95 39.32
N LEU A 830 11.89 -8.64 39.31
CA LEU A 830 12.09 -7.85 40.53
C LEU A 830 10.78 -7.12 40.89
N ARG A 831 10.46 -6.95 42.17
CA ARG A 831 9.30 -6.19 42.62
C ARG A 831 9.61 -5.33 43.85
N GLY A 832 9.07 -4.11 43.88
CA GLY A 832 9.16 -3.20 45.01
C GLY A 832 8.11 -2.09 44.95
N LYS A 833 8.27 -1.07 45.78
CA LYS A 833 7.35 0.06 45.97
C LYS A 833 8.04 1.39 45.60
N VAL A 834 7.26 2.43 45.30
CA VAL A 834 7.83 3.76 45.01
C VAL A 834 8.59 4.29 46.22
N GLY A 835 9.89 4.52 46.06
CA GLY A 835 10.79 4.95 47.11
C GLY A 835 11.85 3.92 47.50
N ASP A 836 11.71 2.67 47.08
CA ASP A 836 12.67 1.60 47.39
C ASP A 836 14.00 1.77 46.64
N THR A 837 15.06 1.17 47.20
CA THR A 837 16.38 1.10 46.57
C THR A 837 16.64 -0.31 46.07
N PHE A 838 17.11 -0.45 44.85
CA PHE A 838 17.62 -1.70 44.30
C PHE A 838 19.14 -1.66 44.29
N GLU A 839 19.76 -2.76 44.70
CA GLU A 839 21.21 -2.97 44.80
C GLU A 839 21.53 -4.28 44.08
N VAL A 840 21.95 -4.16 42.82
CA VAL A 840 22.12 -5.27 41.90
C VAL A 840 23.61 -5.50 41.64
N THR A 841 24.12 -6.66 42.05
CA THR A 841 25.45 -7.12 41.63
C THR A 841 25.31 -7.87 40.31
N LEU A 842 25.96 -7.39 39.26
CA LEU A 842 26.15 -8.11 38.02
C LEU A 842 27.49 -8.87 38.09
N GLU A 843 27.49 -10.16 37.78
CA GLU A 843 28.69 -11.01 37.74
C GLU A 843 28.75 -11.66 36.35
N ASN A 844 29.86 -11.50 35.61
CA ASN A 844 29.97 -12.03 34.24
C ASN A 844 30.73 -13.36 34.20
N HIS A 845 29.99 -14.47 34.10
CA HIS A 845 30.52 -15.81 33.87
C HIS A 845 30.29 -16.31 32.43
N GLY A 846 30.01 -15.40 31.48
CA GLY A 846 29.95 -15.67 30.04
C GLY A 846 31.32 -15.70 29.36
N SER A 847 31.33 -15.84 28.04
CA SER A 847 32.52 -15.83 27.17
C SER A 847 32.73 -14.49 26.45
N MET A 848 31.80 -13.55 26.57
CA MET A 848 31.90 -12.20 25.99
C MET A 848 31.52 -11.08 26.98
N GLY A 849 31.68 -9.82 26.55
CA GLY A 849 31.31 -8.65 27.34
C GLY A 849 29.79 -8.50 27.50
N HIS A 850 29.35 -8.20 28.73
CA HIS A 850 27.94 -8.08 29.11
C HIS A 850 27.70 -6.93 30.10
N SER A 851 26.45 -6.49 30.24
CA SER A 851 26.06 -5.38 31.13
C SER A 851 24.60 -5.50 31.60
N VAL A 852 24.08 -4.49 32.30
CA VAL A 852 22.63 -4.34 32.55
C VAL A 852 22.20 -2.86 32.65
N ASP A 853 21.14 -2.52 31.90
CA ASP A 853 20.32 -1.31 32.00
C ASP A 853 19.00 -1.66 32.72
N PHE A 854 18.51 -0.75 33.56
CA PHE A 854 17.26 -0.87 34.32
C PHE A 854 16.43 0.40 34.09
N HIS A 855 15.31 0.31 33.36
CA HIS A 855 14.48 1.50 33.04
C HIS A 855 13.72 2.06 34.25
N ALA A 856 13.70 1.32 35.37
CA ALA A 856 13.24 1.80 36.68
C ALA A 856 14.28 2.71 37.39
N GLY A 857 15.52 2.74 36.90
CA GLY A 857 16.62 3.55 37.41
C GLY A 857 16.69 4.93 36.77
N ASP A 858 17.02 5.95 37.57
CA ASP A 858 17.21 7.33 37.14
C ASP A 858 18.65 7.74 37.54
N VAL A 859 19.62 7.26 36.76
CA VAL A 859 21.08 7.39 36.98
C VAL A 859 21.81 7.60 35.65
N SER A 860 23.07 8.09 35.68
CA SER A 860 23.91 8.13 34.48
C SER A 860 24.31 6.71 34.04
N PRO A 861 24.36 6.40 32.74
CA PRO A 861 24.72 5.05 32.26
C PRO A 861 26.21 4.73 32.40
N ASP A 862 27.07 5.75 32.39
CA ASP A 862 28.52 5.66 32.10
C ASP A 862 29.28 4.66 32.99
N GLU A 863 28.88 4.55 34.26
CA GLU A 863 29.49 3.64 35.26
C GLU A 863 28.61 2.41 35.55
N PRO A 864 27.32 2.52 35.92
CA PRO A 864 26.51 1.36 36.32
C PRO A 864 25.96 0.51 35.16
N MET A 865 26.02 1.00 33.91
CA MET A 865 25.52 0.29 32.72
C MET A 865 26.64 -0.04 31.71
N ARG A 866 27.91 0.12 32.10
CA ARG A 866 29.05 -0.24 31.25
C ARG A 866 29.10 -1.75 30.97
N THR A 867 29.73 -2.13 29.86
CA THR A 867 30.17 -3.52 29.64
C THR A 867 31.19 -3.91 30.71
N ILE A 868 31.02 -5.11 31.27
CA ILE A 868 32.00 -5.81 32.09
C ILE A 868 32.54 -7.03 31.32
N ALA A 869 33.85 -7.23 31.38
CA ALA A 869 34.51 -8.35 30.69
C ALA A 869 34.22 -9.71 31.39
N PRO A 870 34.47 -10.86 30.73
CA PRO A 870 34.40 -12.16 31.40
C PRO A 870 35.24 -12.20 32.69
N GLY A 871 34.64 -12.67 33.78
CA GLY A 871 35.23 -12.71 35.12
C GLY A 871 35.16 -11.40 35.93
N GLU A 872 34.65 -10.30 35.37
CA GLU A 872 34.39 -9.06 36.12
C GLU A 872 33.06 -9.09 36.90
N SER A 873 32.88 -8.12 37.80
CA SER A 873 31.60 -7.80 38.44
C SER A 873 31.39 -6.30 38.63
N LEU A 874 30.13 -5.88 38.75
CA LEU A 874 29.69 -4.48 38.88
C LEU A 874 28.50 -4.37 39.83
N VAL A 875 28.42 -3.29 40.62
CA VAL A 875 27.26 -3.05 41.51
C VAL A 875 26.46 -1.83 41.02
N TYR A 876 25.33 -2.10 40.37
CA TYR A 876 24.36 -1.08 39.97
C TYR A 876 23.37 -0.86 41.14
N ARG A 877 23.43 0.33 41.75
CA ARG A 877 22.41 0.80 42.71
C ARG A 877 21.52 1.87 42.08
N PHE A 878 20.20 1.72 42.18
CA PHE A 878 19.22 2.78 41.83
C PHE A 878 18.10 2.90 42.86
N LYS A 879 17.36 3.99 42.81
CA LYS A 879 16.14 4.22 43.61
C LYS A 879 14.92 4.28 42.69
N ALA A 880 13.91 3.47 42.97
CA ALA A 880 12.68 3.41 42.19
C ALA A 880 11.81 4.66 42.47
N GLN A 881 11.95 5.70 41.64
CA GLN A 881 11.25 6.98 41.83
C GLN A 881 9.82 7.00 41.24
N ARG A 882 9.47 6.03 40.39
CA ARG A 882 8.22 6.03 39.60
C ARG A 882 7.62 4.62 39.56
N SER A 883 6.30 4.54 39.68
CA SER A 883 5.57 3.28 39.55
C SER A 883 5.33 2.90 38.08
N GLY A 884 5.21 1.60 37.84
CA GLY A 884 5.17 1.02 36.51
C GLY A 884 5.67 -0.43 36.53
N ILE A 885 5.53 -1.10 35.39
CA ILE A 885 6.36 -2.27 35.08
C ILE A 885 7.37 -1.85 34.03
N TRP A 886 8.65 -2.02 34.37
CA TRP A 886 9.79 -1.50 33.64
C TRP A 886 10.60 -2.66 33.05
N LEU A 887 11.15 -2.46 31.86
CA LEU A 887 12.14 -3.37 31.29
C LEU A 887 13.49 -3.20 32.02
N TYR A 888 14.24 -4.29 32.09
CA TYR A 888 15.69 -4.24 32.26
C TYR A 888 16.33 -5.20 31.25
N HIS A 889 17.51 -4.87 30.73
CA HIS A 889 18.17 -5.64 29.68
C HIS A 889 19.68 -5.39 29.58
N CYS A 890 20.40 -6.21 28.83
CA CYS A 890 21.82 -5.94 28.52
C CYS A 890 21.95 -4.71 27.59
N SER A 891 22.87 -3.79 27.90
CA SER A 891 23.22 -2.60 27.12
C SER A 891 24.49 -2.76 26.26
N SER A 892 25.24 -3.86 26.40
CA SER A 892 26.39 -4.17 25.53
C SER A 892 25.96 -4.32 24.07
N MET A 893 26.88 -4.02 23.14
CA MET A 893 26.57 -3.93 21.71
C MET A 893 26.89 -5.23 20.97
N PRO A 894 25.98 -5.75 20.10
CA PRO A 894 24.70 -5.16 19.69
C PRO A 894 23.55 -5.53 20.65
N MET A 895 22.97 -4.53 21.32
CA MET A 895 21.93 -4.70 22.36
C MET A 895 20.76 -5.60 21.94
N SER A 896 20.27 -5.45 20.70
CA SER A 896 19.16 -6.24 20.19
C SER A 896 19.47 -7.74 20.11
N THR A 897 20.73 -8.11 19.88
CA THR A 897 21.20 -9.50 19.92
C THR A 897 21.16 -10.03 21.35
N HIS A 898 21.68 -9.28 22.34
CA HIS A 898 21.64 -9.71 23.75
C HIS A 898 20.20 -9.88 24.27
N VAL A 899 19.28 -8.98 23.91
CA VAL A 899 17.86 -9.11 24.28
C VAL A 899 17.24 -10.34 23.62
N ALA A 900 17.45 -10.56 22.32
CA ALA A 900 16.95 -11.74 21.61
C ALA A 900 17.54 -13.06 22.15
N ALA A 901 18.79 -13.03 22.62
CA ALA A 901 19.50 -14.15 23.23
C ALA A 901 18.97 -14.53 24.63
N GLY A 902 18.22 -13.64 25.30
CA GLY A 902 17.56 -13.91 26.58
C GLY A 902 17.84 -12.90 27.70
N MET A 903 18.71 -11.92 27.49
CA MET A 903 19.17 -10.96 28.51
C MET A 903 18.20 -9.81 28.73
N PHE A 904 17.00 -10.12 29.21
CA PHE A 904 15.97 -9.14 29.58
C PHE A 904 15.14 -9.62 30.79
N GLY A 905 14.46 -8.71 31.46
CA GLY A 905 13.52 -9.03 32.53
C GLY A 905 12.61 -7.86 32.91
N ALA A 906 11.86 -7.99 33.99
CA ALA A 906 10.91 -6.98 34.45
C ALA A 906 11.19 -6.51 35.88
N VAL A 907 11.04 -5.21 36.12
CA VAL A 907 10.94 -4.61 37.46
C VAL A 907 9.52 -4.06 37.64
N VAL A 908 8.75 -4.60 38.58
CA VAL A 908 7.42 -4.08 38.95
C VAL A 908 7.56 -3.14 40.15
N ILE A 909 7.22 -1.87 39.96
CA ILE A 909 7.17 -0.87 41.04
C ILE A 909 5.70 -0.52 41.28
N ASP A 910 5.15 -1.00 42.39
CA ASP A 910 3.73 -0.83 42.73
C ASP A 910 3.38 0.66 42.89
N PRO A 911 2.29 1.16 42.26
CA PRO A 911 1.82 2.52 42.50
C PRO A 911 1.32 2.70 43.94
N PRO A 912 1.40 3.93 44.49
CA PRO A 912 0.75 4.25 45.76
C PRO A 912 -0.72 3.84 45.75
N ASP A 913 -1.17 3.28 46.87
CA ASP A 913 -2.54 2.83 47.11
C ASP A 913 -3.07 1.82 46.06
N LEU A 914 -2.19 0.99 45.46
CA LEU A 914 -2.55 -0.12 44.57
C LEU A 914 -3.63 -1.01 45.22
N PRO A 915 -4.84 -1.14 44.64
CA PRO A 915 -5.91 -1.95 45.23
C PRO A 915 -5.53 -3.43 45.32
N ALA A 916 -5.99 -4.10 46.39
CA ALA A 916 -5.90 -5.55 46.49
C ALA A 916 -6.80 -6.24 45.45
N VAL A 917 -6.36 -7.40 44.98
CA VAL A 917 -7.06 -8.28 44.03
C VAL A 917 -6.88 -9.74 44.48
N ASP A 918 -7.74 -10.65 44.03
CA ASP A 918 -7.66 -12.06 44.43
C ASP A 918 -6.47 -12.79 43.79
N ARG A 919 -6.01 -12.34 42.61
CA ARG A 919 -4.83 -12.88 41.90
C ARG A 919 -4.06 -11.82 41.14
N GLU A 920 -2.73 -11.92 41.18
CA GLU A 920 -1.83 -11.18 40.31
C GLU A 920 -1.02 -12.13 39.41
N TYR A 921 -0.93 -11.78 38.14
CA TYR A 921 -0.15 -12.47 37.13
C TYR A 921 0.81 -11.51 36.41
N LEU A 922 1.91 -12.04 35.87
CA LEU A 922 2.88 -11.33 35.06
C LEU A 922 3.08 -12.03 33.72
N LEU A 923 2.99 -11.27 32.62
CA LEU A 923 3.26 -11.72 31.26
C LEU A 923 4.18 -10.72 30.52
N VAL A 924 5.46 -11.05 30.45
CA VAL A 924 6.46 -10.34 29.63
C VAL A 924 6.48 -10.96 28.24
N GLN A 925 6.16 -10.20 27.19
CA GLN A 925 6.38 -10.64 25.82
C GLN A 925 7.80 -10.32 25.36
N ASN A 926 8.45 -11.27 24.69
CA ASN A 926 9.65 -11.02 23.91
C ASN A 926 9.62 -11.74 22.56
N GLU A 927 10.54 -11.37 21.67
CA GLU A 927 10.83 -12.05 20.41
C GLU A 927 12.20 -12.73 20.45
N THR A 928 12.34 -13.84 19.71
CA THR A 928 13.65 -14.41 19.35
C THR A 928 13.77 -14.60 17.83
N TYR A 929 15.00 -14.51 17.33
CA TYR A 929 15.33 -14.45 15.91
C TYR A 929 16.44 -15.48 15.66
N LEU A 930 16.08 -16.68 15.21
CA LEU A 930 16.96 -17.85 15.26
C LEU A 930 17.28 -18.41 13.87
N SER A 931 18.53 -18.81 13.66
CA SER A 931 18.97 -19.72 12.60
C SER A 931 19.45 -21.05 13.21
N ALA A 932 19.65 -22.06 12.36
CA ALA A 932 20.54 -23.16 12.73
C ALA A 932 21.99 -22.64 12.88
N PRO A 933 22.88 -23.36 13.58
CA PRO A 933 24.32 -23.10 13.51
C PRO A 933 24.84 -23.15 12.07
N ASP A 934 25.92 -22.43 11.77
CA ASP A 934 26.65 -22.59 10.51
C ASP A 934 27.73 -23.67 10.69
N GLU A 935 27.55 -24.84 10.06
CA GLU A 935 28.52 -25.95 10.06
C GLU A 935 29.91 -25.55 9.53
N ASN A 936 30.03 -24.41 8.85
CA ASN A 936 31.28 -23.87 8.30
C ASN A 936 31.97 -22.86 9.25
N GLN A 937 31.33 -22.46 10.35
CA GLN A 937 31.94 -21.57 11.34
C GLN A 937 32.90 -22.37 12.24
N PRO A 938 34.16 -21.94 12.42
CA PRO A 938 35.06 -22.60 13.37
C PRO A 938 34.51 -22.51 14.80
N ASP A 939 34.86 -23.51 15.61
CA ASP A 939 34.53 -23.62 17.04
C ASP A 939 33.03 -23.78 17.41
N VAL A 940 32.16 -24.18 16.48
CA VAL A 940 30.79 -24.64 16.79
C VAL A 940 30.83 -26.01 17.51
N PRO A 941 30.28 -26.15 18.74
CA PRO A 941 30.25 -27.43 19.44
C PRO A 941 29.36 -28.49 18.77
N GLU A 942 29.75 -29.77 18.86
CA GLU A 942 28.93 -30.89 18.38
C GLU A 942 27.62 -30.98 19.21
N GLY A 943 26.50 -30.61 18.58
CA GLY A 943 25.19 -30.50 19.24
C GLY A 943 24.83 -29.12 19.79
N ALA A 944 25.43 -28.04 19.26
CA ALA A 944 25.07 -26.66 19.56
C ALA A 944 23.57 -26.35 19.37
N GLY A 945 23.04 -25.38 20.11
CA GLY A 945 21.67 -24.91 19.96
C GLY A 945 21.48 -23.98 18.75
N ALA A 946 20.23 -23.67 18.42
CA ALA A 946 19.93 -22.59 17.47
C ALA A 946 20.57 -21.26 17.94
N VAL A 947 21.08 -20.46 17.01
CA VAL A 947 21.82 -19.21 17.32
C VAL A 947 21.04 -17.98 16.87
N VAL A 948 21.33 -16.82 17.47
CA VAL A 948 20.64 -15.56 17.14
C VAL A 948 21.12 -15.01 15.80
N ASP A 949 20.17 -14.70 14.91
CA ASP A 949 20.36 -14.18 13.56
C ASP A 949 20.13 -12.64 13.52
N PRO A 950 21.20 -11.82 13.39
CA PRO A 950 21.09 -10.37 13.39
C PRO A 950 20.39 -9.80 12.15
N GLU A 951 20.38 -10.51 11.01
CA GLU A 951 19.68 -10.05 9.81
C GLU A 951 18.16 -10.30 9.94
N LYS A 952 17.73 -11.39 10.60
CA LYS A 952 16.33 -11.56 11.01
C LYS A 952 15.87 -10.48 11.98
N ILE A 953 16.70 -10.06 12.95
CA ILE A 953 16.42 -8.89 13.81
C ILE A 953 16.22 -7.64 12.96
N LYS A 954 17.23 -7.28 12.17
CA LYS A 954 17.31 -6.08 11.32
C LYS A 954 16.20 -6.00 10.25
N THR A 955 15.70 -7.13 9.78
CA THR A 955 14.57 -7.21 8.83
C THR A 955 13.20 -7.32 9.49
N GLY A 956 13.13 -7.51 10.82
CA GLY A 956 11.88 -7.63 11.58
C GLY A 956 11.17 -8.97 11.39
N GLN A 957 11.93 -10.07 11.33
CA GLN A 957 11.45 -11.43 11.07
C GLN A 957 11.70 -12.38 12.26
N PRO A 958 10.93 -12.27 13.36
CA PRO A 958 11.10 -13.16 14.50
C PRO A 958 10.73 -14.61 14.17
N THR A 959 11.46 -15.55 14.77
CA THR A 959 11.21 -17.00 14.70
C THR A 959 10.06 -17.35 15.65
N PHE A 960 10.21 -16.98 16.94
CA PHE A 960 9.16 -17.12 17.94
C PHE A 960 8.90 -15.80 18.65
N THR A 961 7.65 -15.62 19.07
CA THR A 961 7.21 -14.52 19.93
C THR A 961 6.52 -15.16 21.11
N MET A 962 6.92 -14.81 22.32
CA MET A 962 6.77 -15.67 23.50
C MET A 962 6.25 -14.89 24.69
N PHE A 963 5.60 -15.56 25.65
CA PHE A 963 5.33 -15.00 26.97
C PHE A 963 6.23 -15.69 28.01
N ASN A 964 6.89 -14.89 28.85
CA ASN A 964 7.78 -15.34 29.93
C ASN A 964 8.89 -16.31 29.48
N GLY A 965 9.42 -16.09 28.26
CA GLY A 965 10.61 -16.75 27.75
C GLY A 965 10.42 -18.11 27.05
N HIS A 966 9.19 -18.58 26.83
CA HIS A 966 8.94 -19.82 26.06
C HIS A 966 7.64 -19.76 25.25
N ALA A 967 7.68 -20.27 24.02
CA ALA A 967 6.56 -20.32 23.11
C ALA A 967 5.51 -21.34 23.56
N THR A 968 4.30 -20.87 23.84
CA THR A 968 3.12 -21.69 24.23
C THR A 968 3.18 -22.43 25.57
N GLN A 969 4.17 -22.20 26.45
CA GLN A 969 4.21 -22.84 27.78
C GLN A 969 2.87 -22.75 28.55
N TYR A 970 2.18 -21.62 28.45
CA TYR A 970 0.88 -21.37 29.11
C TYR A 970 -0.34 -21.97 28.40
N MET A 971 -0.16 -22.66 27.26
CA MET A 971 -1.17 -23.59 26.72
C MET A 971 -1.17 -24.91 27.49
N HIS A 972 -0.01 -25.32 28.02
CA HIS A 972 0.18 -26.60 28.73
C HIS A 972 0.19 -26.44 30.26
N ALA A 973 0.55 -25.26 30.76
CA ALA A 973 0.39 -24.85 32.16
C ALA A 973 -0.50 -23.59 32.26
N PRO A 974 -1.84 -23.71 32.18
CA PRO A 974 -2.74 -22.56 32.24
C PRO A 974 -2.64 -21.76 33.55
N LEU A 975 -2.84 -20.45 33.44
CA LEU A 975 -3.18 -19.58 34.58
C LEU A 975 -4.50 -20.06 35.20
N THR A 976 -4.79 -19.69 36.46
CA THR A 976 -5.98 -20.18 37.18
C THR A 976 -6.79 -19.05 37.79
N ALA A 977 -8.11 -19.23 37.85
CA ALA A 977 -9.03 -18.35 38.57
C ALA A 977 -10.30 -19.14 38.96
N ARG A 978 -11.23 -18.47 39.65
CA ARG A 978 -12.62 -18.91 39.86
C ARG A 978 -13.58 -17.84 39.32
N PRO A 979 -14.89 -18.15 39.17
CA PRO A 979 -15.88 -17.13 38.91
C PRO A 979 -15.82 -15.99 39.93
N ASP A 980 -16.04 -14.77 39.46
CA ASP A 980 -16.02 -13.50 40.20
C ASP A 980 -14.70 -13.11 40.90
N GLU A 981 -13.67 -13.95 40.93
CA GLU A 981 -12.32 -13.56 41.41
C GLU A 981 -11.76 -12.39 40.57
N ARG A 982 -11.25 -11.37 41.26
CA ARG A 982 -10.58 -10.20 40.68
C ARG A 982 -9.15 -10.58 40.28
N VAL A 983 -8.85 -10.53 38.98
CA VAL A 983 -7.54 -10.88 38.45
C VAL A 983 -6.86 -9.63 37.86
N ARG A 984 -5.67 -9.29 38.35
CA ARG A 984 -4.76 -8.33 37.71
C ARG A 984 -3.71 -9.08 36.89
N ILE A 985 -3.46 -8.61 35.67
CA ILE A 985 -2.39 -9.13 34.81
C ILE A 985 -1.47 -7.96 34.46
N TRP A 986 -0.26 -7.98 35.02
CA TRP A 986 0.85 -7.12 34.64
C TRP A 986 1.45 -7.58 33.31
N VAL A 987 1.73 -6.64 32.42
CA VAL A 987 2.13 -6.91 31.04
C VAL A 987 3.26 -5.97 30.61
N LEU A 988 4.29 -6.52 29.99
CA LEU A 988 5.45 -5.79 29.46
C LEU A 988 5.75 -6.28 28.04
N ALA A 989 6.00 -5.36 27.10
CA ALA A 989 6.54 -5.69 25.79
C ALA A 989 8.06 -5.47 25.79
N ALA A 990 8.84 -6.50 26.15
CA ALA A 990 10.30 -6.40 26.28
C ALA A 990 11.02 -6.28 24.92
N GLY A 991 10.40 -6.76 23.84
CA GLY A 991 10.97 -6.65 22.50
C GLY A 991 11.95 -7.80 22.16
N PRO A 992 13.03 -7.53 21.40
CA PRO A 992 13.68 -6.23 21.20
C PRO A 992 12.99 -5.24 20.26
N SER A 993 11.91 -5.58 19.56
CA SER A 993 11.38 -4.68 18.51
C SER A 993 9.87 -4.67 18.30
N MET A 994 9.13 -5.71 18.70
CA MET A 994 7.68 -5.77 18.48
C MET A 994 6.89 -5.20 19.65
N GLY A 995 5.70 -4.68 19.33
CA GLY A 995 4.69 -4.33 20.32
C GLY A 995 3.77 -5.51 20.65
N LEU A 996 2.91 -5.27 21.63
CA LEU A 996 1.90 -6.22 22.12
C LEU A 996 0.52 -5.55 22.12
N SER A 997 -0.48 -6.22 21.55
CA SER A 997 -1.89 -5.89 21.77
C SER A 997 -2.48 -6.98 22.66
N PHE A 998 -2.30 -6.86 23.98
CA PHE A 998 -2.68 -7.91 24.93
C PHE A 998 -4.19 -8.01 25.05
N HIS A 999 -4.75 -9.20 24.81
CA HIS A 999 -6.19 -9.47 24.83
C HIS A 999 -6.49 -10.80 25.54
N VAL A 1000 -7.58 -10.85 26.32
CA VAL A 1000 -8.16 -12.07 26.89
C VAL A 1000 -9.48 -12.37 26.18
N VAL A 1001 -9.51 -13.43 25.38
CA VAL A 1001 -10.70 -13.87 24.63
C VAL A 1001 -11.80 -14.27 25.61
N GLY A 1002 -12.93 -13.56 25.54
CA GLY A 1002 -14.08 -13.72 26.45
C GLY A 1002 -14.02 -12.83 27.69
N GLY A 1003 -12.91 -12.15 27.95
CA GLY A 1003 -12.78 -11.14 29.00
C GLY A 1003 -12.98 -9.71 28.47
N GLN A 1004 -13.26 -8.77 29.38
CA GLN A 1004 -13.18 -7.33 29.16
C GLN A 1004 -12.52 -6.70 30.39
N PHE A 1005 -11.63 -5.74 30.19
CA PHE A 1005 -10.90 -5.09 31.28
C PHE A 1005 -11.69 -3.89 31.78
N ASP A 1006 -12.03 -3.83 33.07
CA ASP A 1006 -12.67 -2.65 33.69
C ASP A 1006 -11.64 -1.68 34.30
N THR A 1007 -10.39 -2.13 34.44
CA THR A 1007 -9.25 -1.30 34.82
C THR A 1007 -8.11 -1.50 33.83
N VAL A 1008 -7.50 -0.40 33.42
CA VAL A 1008 -6.30 -0.38 32.56
C VAL A 1008 -5.33 0.66 33.10
N TYR A 1009 -4.11 0.22 33.40
CA TYR A 1009 -2.97 1.03 33.79
C TYR A 1009 -1.85 0.83 32.76
N LYS A 1010 -1.24 1.92 32.28
CA LYS A 1010 -0.24 1.90 31.21
C LYS A 1010 0.71 3.09 31.37
N GLU A 1011 2.02 2.84 31.25
CA GLU A 1011 3.06 3.89 31.26
C GLU A 1011 2.93 4.85 32.47
N GLY A 1012 2.73 4.29 33.67
CA GLY A 1012 2.57 5.06 34.92
C GLY A 1012 1.16 5.58 35.20
N ALA A 1013 0.21 5.49 34.26
CA ALA A 1013 -1.11 6.15 34.34
C ALA A 1013 -2.30 5.18 34.23
N TYR A 1014 -3.30 5.36 35.09
CA TYR A 1014 -4.62 4.75 34.92
C TYR A 1014 -5.36 5.41 33.75
N GLN A 1015 -5.70 4.63 32.73
CA GLN A 1015 -6.50 5.07 31.58
C GLN A 1015 -7.99 4.78 31.78
N LEU A 1016 -8.28 3.70 32.50
CA LEU A 1016 -9.62 3.26 32.87
C LEU A 1016 -9.60 2.71 34.31
N THR A 1017 -10.62 3.06 35.10
CA THR A 1017 -11.01 2.33 36.33
C THR A 1017 -12.55 2.38 36.45
N PRO A 1018 -13.19 1.55 37.29
CA PRO A 1018 -14.63 1.64 37.57
C PRO A 1018 -15.06 2.95 38.24
N SER A 1019 -14.14 3.68 38.87
CA SER A 1019 -14.39 4.91 39.62
C SER A 1019 -13.94 6.20 38.91
N ALA A 1020 -13.29 6.08 37.75
CA ALA A 1020 -12.69 7.21 37.06
C ALA A 1020 -13.72 8.19 36.48
N THR A 1021 -13.40 9.49 36.49
CA THR A 1021 -14.29 10.55 35.99
C THR A 1021 -14.53 10.51 34.48
N ASN A 1022 -13.66 9.83 33.73
CA ASN A 1022 -13.84 9.51 32.31
C ASN A 1022 -14.69 8.24 32.07
N ASN A 1023 -15.08 7.50 33.11
CA ASN A 1023 -15.95 6.34 33.09
C ASN A 1023 -17.29 6.63 33.84
N PRO A 1024 -18.11 7.60 33.40
CA PRO A 1024 -19.30 8.01 34.12
C PRO A 1024 -20.34 6.88 34.18
N GLY A 1025 -20.52 6.32 35.37
CA GLY A 1025 -21.40 5.18 35.64
C GLY A 1025 -20.69 3.83 35.77
N GLY A 1026 -19.37 3.77 35.58
CA GLY A 1026 -18.56 2.55 35.75
C GLY A 1026 -18.75 1.49 34.66
N THR A 1027 -19.53 1.76 33.61
CA THR A 1027 -19.89 0.79 32.56
C THR A 1027 -18.93 0.73 31.37
N GLY A 1028 -17.86 1.53 31.38
CA GLY A 1028 -16.81 1.50 30.36
C GLY A 1028 -15.83 0.35 30.59
N GLY A 1029 -15.48 -0.35 29.51
CA GLY A 1029 -14.51 -1.44 29.49
C GLY A 1029 -13.55 -1.33 28.30
N ALA A 1030 -12.36 -1.91 28.43
CA ALA A 1030 -11.37 -2.04 27.38
C ALA A 1030 -11.23 -3.49 26.92
N GLN A 1031 -11.02 -3.70 25.62
CA GLN A 1031 -10.88 -5.04 25.02
C GLN A 1031 -9.43 -5.50 24.91
N ALA A 1032 -8.47 -4.57 24.88
CA ALA A 1032 -7.04 -4.85 24.72
C ALA A 1032 -6.21 -3.77 25.42
N LEU A 1033 -5.01 -4.14 25.88
CA LEU A 1033 -3.95 -3.22 26.30
C LEU A 1033 -2.90 -3.17 25.17
N ASP A 1034 -2.77 -2.01 24.51
CA ASP A 1034 -1.74 -1.79 23.50
C ASP A 1034 -0.43 -1.35 24.17
N LEU A 1035 0.71 -1.91 23.74
CA LEU A 1035 2.05 -1.58 24.22
C LEU A 1035 2.99 -1.54 23.00
N ALA A 1036 3.75 -0.45 22.84
CA ALA A 1036 4.92 -0.46 21.96
C ALA A 1036 6.09 -1.22 22.63
N SER A 1037 7.18 -1.48 21.90
CA SER A 1037 8.40 -2.05 22.50
C SER A 1037 8.88 -1.18 23.67
N ALA A 1038 9.38 -1.85 24.73
CA ALA A 1038 9.72 -1.32 26.05
C ALA A 1038 8.56 -0.73 26.90
N GLN A 1039 7.30 -0.77 26.43
CA GLN A 1039 6.16 -0.25 27.21
C GLN A 1039 5.53 -1.29 28.15
N GLY A 1040 5.02 -0.79 29.28
CA GLY A 1040 4.46 -1.60 30.37
C GLY A 1040 3.10 -1.13 30.89
N GLY A 1041 2.36 -2.05 31.51
CA GLY A 1041 1.09 -1.76 32.17
C GLY A 1041 0.52 -2.92 32.97
N PHE A 1042 -0.73 -2.77 33.40
CA PHE A 1042 -1.56 -3.89 33.85
C PHE A 1042 -3.03 -3.70 33.45
N VAL A 1043 -3.75 -4.81 33.41
CA VAL A 1043 -5.21 -4.85 33.22
C VAL A 1043 -5.87 -5.59 34.38
N GLU A 1044 -7.12 -5.24 34.70
CA GLU A 1044 -7.93 -6.02 35.65
C GLU A 1044 -9.30 -6.38 35.06
N LEU A 1045 -9.75 -7.57 35.41
CA LEU A 1045 -11.06 -8.13 35.08
C LEU A 1045 -11.50 -9.15 36.15
N SER A 1046 -12.77 -9.52 36.12
CA SER A 1046 -13.27 -10.76 36.72
C SER A 1046 -13.90 -11.64 35.64
N PHE A 1047 -14.05 -12.94 35.94
CA PHE A 1047 -14.66 -13.91 35.04
C PHE A 1047 -16.05 -14.30 35.56
N PRO A 1048 -17.16 -13.99 34.87
CA PRO A 1048 -18.50 -14.25 35.39
C PRO A 1048 -18.96 -15.72 35.26
N GLU A 1049 -18.23 -16.54 34.48
CA GLU A 1049 -18.58 -17.93 34.21
C GLU A 1049 -17.33 -18.83 34.31
N ALA A 1050 -17.53 -20.09 34.69
CA ALA A 1050 -16.48 -21.10 34.69
C ALA A 1050 -16.15 -21.54 33.26
N GLY A 1051 -14.87 -21.72 32.93
CA GLY A 1051 -14.47 -22.00 31.56
C GLY A 1051 -12.96 -22.02 31.33
N THR A 1052 -12.56 -22.01 30.06
CA THR A 1052 -11.17 -21.83 29.64
C THR A 1052 -11.11 -20.65 28.68
N TYR A 1053 -10.51 -19.57 29.15
CA TYR A 1053 -10.30 -18.32 28.40
C TYR A 1053 -8.89 -18.35 27.79
N THR A 1054 -8.68 -17.65 26.68
CA THR A 1054 -7.37 -17.63 25.98
C THR A 1054 -6.81 -16.22 26.00
N PHE A 1055 -5.58 -16.02 26.46
CA PHE A 1055 -4.87 -14.76 26.28
C PHE A 1055 -3.91 -14.84 25.09
N VAL A 1056 -3.77 -13.72 24.37
CA VAL A 1056 -3.00 -13.62 23.14
C VAL A 1056 -2.35 -12.24 22.98
N ASN A 1057 -1.30 -12.16 22.17
CA ASN A 1057 -1.06 -10.96 21.38
C ASN A 1057 -2.07 -10.93 20.21
N HIS A 1058 -2.93 -9.92 20.17
CA HIS A 1058 -3.95 -9.75 19.14
C HIS A 1058 -3.35 -9.33 17.77
N SER A 1059 -2.05 -9.03 17.71
CA SER A 1059 -1.27 -9.20 16.47
C SER A 1059 -1.10 -10.70 16.20
N PHE A 1060 -2.09 -11.32 15.53
CA PHE A 1060 -2.22 -12.78 15.49
C PHE A 1060 -1.00 -13.54 14.94
N ALA A 1061 -0.18 -12.94 14.07
CA ALA A 1061 1.08 -13.55 13.64
C ALA A 1061 2.01 -13.87 14.83
N GLU A 1062 1.98 -13.06 15.89
CA GLU A 1062 2.77 -13.28 17.11
C GLU A 1062 2.16 -14.38 18.00
N ALA A 1063 0.83 -14.46 18.08
CA ALA A 1063 0.13 -15.56 18.75
C ALA A 1063 0.30 -16.90 18.01
N GLU A 1064 0.38 -16.87 16.68
CA GLU A 1064 0.71 -18.02 15.83
C GLU A 1064 2.17 -18.46 16.05
N ARG A 1065 3.12 -17.51 16.19
CA ARG A 1065 4.52 -17.75 16.63
C ARG A 1065 4.71 -18.15 18.10
N GLY A 1066 3.65 -18.16 18.92
CA GLY A 1066 3.70 -18.68 20.30
C GLY A 1066 3.19 -17.76 21.42
N ALA A 1067 2.87 -16.49 21.13
CA ALA A 1067 2.42 -15.51 22.13
C ALA A 1067 0.94 -15.70 22.50
N LYS A 1068 0.64 -16.85 23.11
CA LYS A 1068 -0.69 -17.32 23.51
C LYS A 1068 -0.62 -18.20 24.76
N GLY A 1069 -1.69 -18.22 25.53
CA GLY A 1069 -1.85 -19.10 26.69
C GLY A 1069 -3.30 -19.18 27.17
N LEU A 1070 -3.55 -20.00 28.19
CA LEU A 1070 -4.89 -20.27 28.70
C LEU A 1070 -5.05 -19.78 30.15
N ILE A 1071 -6.26 -19.37 30.51
CA ILE A 1071 -6.73 -19.11 31.88
C ILE A 1071 -7.87 -20.08 32.16
N ARG A 1072 -7.67 -21.00 33.11
CA ARG A 1072 -8.69 -21.96 33.55
C ARG A 1072 -9.45 -21.40 34.74
N VAL A 1073 -10.71 -21.03 34.50
CA VAL A 1073 -11.64 -20.54 35.52
C VAL A 1073 -12.42 -21.74 36.06
N ALA A 1074 -12.10 -22.20 37.26
CA ALA A 1074 -12.69 -23.37 37.90
C ALA A 1074 -13.99 -23.01 38.64
N GLY A 1075 -15.09 -23.65 38.26
CA GLY A 1075 -16.39 -23.57 38.96
C GLY A 1075 -16.60 -24.65 40.01
#